data_AF-A0A2D6BPI9-F1
#
_entry.id   AF-A0A2D6BPI9-F1
#
_cell.length_a   1.000
_cell.length_b   1.000
_cell.length_c   1.000
_cell.angle_alpha   90.00
_cell.angle_beta   90.00
_cell.angle_gamma   90.00
#
_symmetry.space_group_name_H-M   'P 1'
#
loop_
_entity.id
_entity.type
_entity.pdbx_description
1 polymer ?
#
loop_
_entity_poly.entity_id
_entity_poly.type
_entity_poly.pdbx_seq_one_letter_code
_entity_poly.pdbx_strand_id
1 'polypeptide(L)'
;MVLALLAPLACRELTQPVESAVELRLRRIYDAREWLRRVPVELATSLVAPGLVERFLDDLELPEPLERRLLERVHARDFVDELVPFLLFLRDMYVEPEGESAETFDDHVRARFRPDEAIPGMVHDMFSWQVESEERAGLPTLPPEVVRELLAFYDVLYLQGQTGAAHVGERLACETRTLELGLEEATRAAAPAIRGLLRALGDTLADQAEVAAAVRAVLDDDSRLDAATAALIRFVDQTVCRNYRFFAARAFRIRQLQGWLEEQLDSPGGGDLWEWLDRSLHRRRYGVAIVVDGLQGRLVEALARGQASDVFIRRIVSEQDAAGGPRPSGRSWRAAPEQRVRFLEALGRRGFQHPHYLPFFRRMLAAPGTRWLPVGVSTTPTISVRNIPIALSGAPVAGEGATGLPNFHFVDRSFRKDGEPRGRAYYFFGSDAVELVSMADQAGMRSLFERLPQQSSLSCTAQYDERAQFGIDALLNLGLGERLRDFGDRLCAAELWRRARSEREVAALKRRLLERRDSLGQQVPWYRFWEQLGGLPDRGLAQSWIRQIAEKEQRSLPELLVVYNPWPDHFAHFEGPFADEILAPSGELNRLDYWLGRWTRAYEEAGVLDRTLFGMAGDHGLAPVFHLLNPEVEVFDALREEGLDFRVVKISSDEGEGPKLTNPFDPPSMKGIDVVVASTAGGNYMLDLFADQREGFTRQPVAGELRDLRPIAAPDGKGIDLLEEIALRLSDSLDYLVVREVPCGPDGGVVRLIGRRDSERGEAVIRREGERLHYASTGVDLLGLDQLSPYERFDESAEQSHARLRARCLETPVEDPSAWCHEAEWRDLTSFTARPDSVVQLGHLYDTPRAGTINLFPRTGVGYNSVVPGRHAGESFHEKNAFVAIWGQPLARAAGRSALRSAVNGSMPMAIYEHLSGERPIRGTEGWGYDPLPEDWFQGAVSP
;
A
#
# COMPACT_ATOMS: atom_id res chain seq x y z
N MET A 1 28.70 46.26 1.91
CA MET A 1 29.31 45.09 1.23
C MET A 1 30.11 44.16 2.15
N VAL A 2 30.07 44.27 3.50
CA VAL A 2 30.57 43.22 4.44
C VAL A 2 29.68 43.11 5.72
N LEU A 3 28.42 43.58 5.69
CA LEU A 3 27.57 43.61 6.91
C LEU A 3 26.08 43.32 6.59
N ALA A 4 25.85 42.24 5.83
CA ALA A 4 24.51 41.73 5.52
C ALA A 4 24.44 40.18 5.48
N LEU A 5 25.39 39.51 6.16
CA LEU A 5 25.54 38.05 6.12
C LEU A 5 25.39 37.34 7.47
N LEU A 6 24.88 38.01 8.51
CA LEU A 6 24.64 37.40 9.82
C LEU A 6 23.35 37.94 10.45
N ALA A 7 22.23 37.27 10.19
CA ALA A 7 21.06 37.30 11.06
C ALA A 7 20.45 35.88 11.10
N PRO A 8 20.13 35.33 12.30
CA PRO A 8 19.78 33.93 12.46
C PRO A 8 18.33 33.64 12.07
N LEU A 9 18.12 32.39 11.67
CA LEU A 9 16.85 31.67 11.60
C LEU A 9 15.97 31.98 12.82
N ALA A 10 15.09 32.96 12.72
CA ALA A 10 13.97 33.12 13.61
C ALA A 10 12.85 32.19 13.10
N CYS A 11 12.77 31.00 13.69
CA CYS A 11 11.58 30.15 13.59
C CYS A 11 10.37 30.98 14.02
N ARG A 12 9.38 31.09 13.14
CA ARG A 12 8.04 31.52 13.53
C ARG A 12 7.45 30.37 14.36
N GLU A 13 7.49 30.52 15.67
CA GLU A 13 6.65 29.76 16.60
C GLU A 13 5.19 30.09 16.25
N LEU A 14 4.56 29.18 15.48
CA LEU A 14 3.12 29.06 15.45
C LEU A 14 2.67 28.64 16.85
N THR A 15 1.63 29.30 17.34
CA THR A 15 1.02 29.12 18.65
C THR A 15 0.59 27.67 18.87
N GLN A 16 1.48 26.86 19.44
CA GLN A 16 1.19 25.52 19.94
C GLN A 16 0.28 25.64 21.17
N PRO A 17 -0.74 24.77 21.35
CA PRO A 17 -1.27 24.54 22.68
C PRO A 17 -0.11 24.02 23.53
N VAL A 18 0.12 24.62 24.70
CA VAL A 18 1.31 24.46 25.57
C VAL A 18 1.77 22.99 25.64
N GLU A 19 2.69 22.63 24.75
CA GLU A 19 3.40 21.34 24.79
C GLU A 19 4.33 21.38 25.99
N SER A 20 4.31 20.34 26.81
CA SER A 20 5.23 20.25 27.95
C SER A 20 6.69 20.18 27.44
N ALA A 21 7.64 20.81 28.14
CA ALA A 21 9.06 20.77 27.78
C ALA A 21 9.63 19.34 27.65
N VAL A 22 8.98 18.37 28.33
CA VAL A 22 9.22 16.92 28.26
C VAL A 22 9.02 16.38 26.84
N GLU A 23 7.93 16.79 26.20
CA GLU A 23 7.49 16.31 24.89
C GLU A 23 8.42 16.82 23.79
N LEU A 24 8.84 18.09 23.90
CA LEU A 24 9.79 18.72 22.99
C LEU A 24 11.21 18.14 23.08
N ARG A 25 11.59 17.55 24.23
CA ARG A 25 12.87 16.84 24.42
C ARG A 25 12.82 15.36 24.03
N LEU A 26 11.72 14.66 24.35
CA LEU A 26 11.48 13.31 23.83
C LEU A 26 11.38 13.33 22.30
N ARG A 27 10.82 14.40 21.71
CA ARG A 27 10.87 14.68 20.27
C ARG A 27 12.28 14.66 19.70
N ARG A 28 13.32 15.05 20.44
CA ARG A 28 14.73 14.97 19.98
C ARG A 28 15.35 13.58 20.15
N ILE A 29 14.82 12.77 21.06
CA ILE A 29 15.31 11.40 21.32
C ILE A 29 14.85 10.45 20.22
N TYR A 30 13.63 10.64 19.69
CA TYR A 30 13.06 9.82 18.61
C TYR A 30 13.32 10.39 17.20
N ASP A 31 13.65 11.68 17.08
CA ASP A 31 14.05 12.29 15.82
C ASP A 31 15.52 11.97 15.46
N ALA A 32 15.73 10.78 14.88
CA ALA A 32 17.03 10.32 14.41
C ALA A 32 17.52 11.01 13.12
N ARG A 33 16.87 12.09 12.65
CA ARG A 33 17.14 12.75 11.35
C ARG A 33 18.62 13.13 11.13
N GLU A 34 19.36 13.45 12.17
CA GLU A 34 20.78 13.87 12.08
C GLU A 34 21.81 12.77 12.43
N TRP A 35 21.39 11.61 12.92
CA TRP A 35 22.29 10.69 13.66
C TRP A 35 22.57 9.34 13.00
N LEU A 36 22.20 9.17 11.73
CA LEU A 36 22.54 8.00 10.90
C LEU A 36 24.03 7.91 10.51
N ARG A 37 24.96 8.38 11.36
CA ARG A 37 26.39 8.10 11.20
C ARG A 37 26.66 6.65 11.60
N ARG A 38 27.67 6.02 11.02
CA ARG A 38 28.10 4.64 11.33
C ARG A 38 28.48 4.42 12.82
N VAL A 39 28.91 5.48 13.51
CA VAL A 39 29.48 5.49 14.88
C VAL A 39 28.61 4.90 16.03
N PRO A 40 27.28 5.10 16.13
CA PRO A 40 26.49 4.55 17.24
C PRO A 40 26.41 3.01 17.25
N VAL A 41 26.56 2.38 16.08
CA VAL A 41 26.49 0.92 15.87
C VAL A 41 27.75 0.21 16.37
N GLU A 42 28.94 0.81 16.19
CA GLU A 42 30.23 0.27 16.69
C GLU A 42 30.19 -0.13 18.18
N LEU A 43 29.53 0.70 18.99
CA LEU A 43 29.38 0.48 20.43
C LEU A 43 28.31 -0.58 20.78
N ALA A 44 27.40 -0.91 19.86
CA ALA A 44 26.29 -1.85 20.09
C ALA A 44 26.59 -3.26 19.56
N THR A 45 27.31 -3.38 18.43
CA THR A 45 27.68 -4.66 17.81
C THR A 45 28.85 -5.36 18.52
N SER A 46 29.78 -4.61 19.12
CA SER A 46 31.00 -5.13 19.75
C SER A 46 30.81 -5.98 21.01
N LEU A 47 29.61 -6.04 21.61
CA LEU A 47 29.38 -6.72 22.90
C LEU A 47 28.49 -7.97 22.84
N VAL A 48 27.65 -8.14 21.80
CA VAL A 48 26.59 -9.18 21.79
C VAL A 48 26.47 -9.94 20.45
N ALA A 49 27.00 -9.39 19.34
CA ALA A 49 26.69 -9.88 18.00
C ALA A 49 27.54 -11.08 17.49
N PRO A 50 28.88 -11.18 17.71
CA PRO A 50 29.70 -12.16 17.01
C PRO A 50 29.27 -13.61 17.27
N GLY A 51 29.22 -14.06 18.53
CA GLY A 51 28.89 -15.45 18.86
C GLY A 51 27.44 -15.87 18.55
N LEU A 52 26.53 -14.92 18.35
CA LEU A 52 25.15 -15.19 17.94
C LEU A 52 25.00 -15.28 16.42
N VAL A 53 25.77 -14.48 15.68
CA VAL A 53 25.82 -14.51 14.22
C VAL A 53 26.65 -15.69 13.72
N GLU A 54 27.77 -16.00 14.38
CA GLU A 54 28.59 -17.18 14.11
C GLU A 54 27.76 -18.47 14.12
N ARG A 55 27.03 -18.72 15.22
CA ARG A 55 26.17 -19.91 15.32
C ARG A 55 25.13 -19.98 14.20
N PHE A 56 24.53 -18.84 13.86
CA PHE A 56 23.58 -18.77 12.77
C PHE A 56 24.22 -19.09 11.41
N LEU A 57 25.45 -18.64 11.17
CA LEU A 57 26.20 -18.96 9.95
C LEU A 57 26.61 -20.44 9.91
N ASP A 58 27.01 -21.01 11.06
CA ASP A 58 27.35 -22.44 11.19
C ASP A 58 26.15 -23.33 10.83
N ASP A 59 24.94 -22.95 11.26
CA ASP A 59 23.70 -23.68 11.01
C ASP A 59 23.27 -23.67 9.53
N LEU A 60 23.81 -22.78 8.70
CA LEU A 60 23.41 -22.61 7.30
C LEU A 60 24.20 -23.47 6.30
N GLU A 61 25.25 -24.18 6.71
CA GLU A 61 26.10 -25.01 5.83
C GLU A 61 26.55 -24.26 4.55
N LEU A 62 27.24 -23.12 4.73
CA LEU A 62 27.71 -22.26 3.65
C LEU A 62 28.97 -22.82 2.96
N PRO A 63 29.23 -22.50 1.67
CA PRO A 63 30.52 -22.81 1.04
C PRO A 63 31.69 -22.17 1.81
N GLU A 64 32.75 -22.94 2.09
CA GLU A 64 33.89 -22.51 2.91
C GLU A 64 34.48 -21.12 2.55
N PRO A 65 34.62 -20.73 1.26
CA PRO A 65 35.11 -19.40 0.91
C PRO A 65 34.15 -18.27 1.30
N LEU A 66 32.83 -18.50 1.22
CA LEU A 66 31.79 -17.54 1.57
C LEU A 66 31.73 -17.37 3.10
N GLU A 67 31.63 -18.49 3.81
CA GLU A 67 31.61 -18.54 5.27
C GLU A 67 32.81 -17.81 5.87
N ARG A 68 34.01 -18.07 5.34
CA ARG A 68 35.24 -17.41 5.78
C ARG A 68 35.18 -15.90 5.61
N ARG A 69 34.72 -15.38 4.48
CA ARG A 69 34.61 -13.93 4.24
C ARG A 69 33.56 -13.29 5.16
N LEU A 70 32.43 -13.95 5.38
CA LEU A 70 31.41 -13.50 6.31
C LEU A 70 31.95 -13.46 7.75
N LEU A 71 32.64 -14.50 8.21
CA LEU A 71 33.24 -14.57 9.54
C LEU A 71 34.38 -13.55 9.72
N GLU A 72 35.30 -13.45 8.75
CA GLU A 72 36.35 -12.42 8.75
C GLU A 72 35.74 -11.02 8.87
N ARG A 73 34.61 -10.78 8.19
CA ARG A 73 33.88 -9.53 8.33
C ARG A 73 33.26 -9.39 9.70
N VAL A 74 32.56 -10.42 10.21
CA VAL A 74 31.93 -10.46 11.55
C VAL A 74 32.92 -10.13 12.69
N HIS A 75 34.18 -10.53 12.52
CA HIS A 75 35.25 -10.34 13.51
C HIS A 75 36.14 -9.11 13.27
N ALA A 76 35.90 -8.31 12.23
CA ALA A 76 36.68 -7.12 11.96
C ALA A 76 36.62 -6.13 13.15
N ARG A 77 37.63 -5.27 13.34
CA ARG A 77 37.64 -4.27 14.45
C ARG A 77 37.03 -2.92 14.05
N ASP A 78 36.97 -2.66 12.75
CA ASP A 78 36.34 -1.54 12.04
C ASP A 78 34.92 -1.92 11.56
N PHE A 79 34.22 -2.67 12.41
CA PHE A 79 33.03 -3.46 12.12
C PHE A 79 31.73 -2.65 12.10
N VAL A 80 31.65 -1.73 11.16
CA VAL A 80 30.48 -0.86 10.96
C VAL A 80 29.68 -1.24 9.73
N ASP A 81 29.73 -2.52 9.37
CA ASP A 81 29.12 -3.03 8.15
C ASP A 81 27.61 -3.26 8.31
N GLU A 82 26.89 -3.11 7.21
CA GLU A 82 25.45 -3.32 7.15
C GLU A 82 25.07 -4.82 7.31
N LEU A 83 26.06 -5.71 7.20
CA LEU A 83 25.94 -7.16 7.29
C LEU A 83 25.30 -7.66 8.61
N VAL A 84 25.75 -7.18 9.78
CA VAL A 84 25.24 -7.75 11.05
C VAL A 84 23.78 -7.42 11.31
N PRO A 85 23.33 -6.16 11.18
CA PRO A 85 21.91 -5.86 11.27
C PRO A 85 21.08 -6.70 10.30
N PHE A 86 21.57 -6.91 9.08
CA PHE A 86 20.93 -7.76 8.08
C PHE A 86 20.87 -9.24 8.52
N LEU A 87 21.97 -9.82 8.99
CA LEU A 87 22.03 -11.21 9.50
C LEU A 87 21.17 -11.43 10.74
N LEU A 88 21.21 -10.49 11.69
CA LEU A 88 20.37 -10.54 12.90
C LEU A 88 18.90 -10.44 12.54
N PHE A 89 18.54 -9.60 11.57
CA PHE A 89 17.18 -9.53 11.06
C PHE A 89 16.77 -10.84 10.39
N LEU A 90 17.62 -11.41 9.53
CA LEU A 90 17.35 -12.68 8.87
C LEU A 90 17.10 -13.80 9.90
N ARG A 91 17.91 -13.86 10.94
CA ARG A 91 17.70 -14.78 12.06
C ARG A 91 16.40 -14.50 12.81
N ASP A 92 16.21 -13.26 13.29
CA ASP A 92 15.10 -12.92 14.20
C ASP A 92 13.73 -12.99 13.53
N MET A 93 13.66 -12.76 12.23
CA MET A 93 12.41 -12.82 11.47
C MET A 93 12.12 -14.20 10.88
N TYR A 94 13.16 -14.99 10.59
CA TYR A 94 13.01 -16.18 9.74
C TYR A 94 13.64 -17.44 10.31
N VAL A 95 14.03 -17.46 11.58
CA VAL A 95 14.25 -18.68 12.37
C VAL A 95 13.15 -18.77 13.41
N GLU A 96 12.50 -19.92 13.52
CA GLU A 96 11.37 -20.12 14.43
C GLU A 96 11.83 -19.88 15.89
N PRO A 97 11.27 -18.88 16.60
CA PRO A 97 11.49 -18.78 18.03
C PRO A 97 10.79 -19.94 18.74
N GLU A 98 11.53 -20.66 19.60
CA GLU A 98 11.02 -21.81 20.36
C GLU A 98 9.69 -21.51 21.07
N GLY A 99 8.63 -22.27 20.73
CA GLY A 99 7.37 -22.30 21.47
C GLY A 99 6.29 -21.28 21.06
N GLU A 100 6.41 -20.59 19.93
CA GLU A 100 5.51 -19.49 19.54
C GLU A 100 4.88 -19.63 18.14
N SER A 101 4.30 -20.77 17.78
CA SER A 101 3.59 -20.90 16.49
C SER A 101 2.15 -20.36 16.58
N ALA A 102 1.83 -19.29 15.83
CA ALA A 102 0.44 -18.93 15.57
C ALA A 102 -0.24 -20.02 14.72
N GLU A 103 -1.40 -20.51 15.18
CA GLU A 103 -2.31 -21.41 14.44
C GLU A 103 -2.64 -20.81 13.07
N THR A 104 -2.56 -21.62 12.02
CA THR A 104 -2.93 -21.20 10.65
C THR A 104 -4.45 -21.01 10.55
N PHE A 105 -4.92 -20.25 9.57
CA PHE A 105 -6.34 -20.14 9.30
C PHE A 105 -6.94 -21.49 8.88
N ASP A 106 -6.18 -22.27 8.14
CA ASP A 106 -6.55 -23.61 7.70
C ASP A 106 -6.80 -24.56 8.88
N ASP A 107 -5.92 -24.52 9.90
CA ASP A 107 -6.13 -25.22 11.17
C ASP A 107 -7.39 -24.71 11.89
N HIS A 108 -7.57 -23.39 11.93
CA HIS A 108 -8.75 -22.77 12.52
C HIS A 108 -10.05 -23.26 11.88
N VAL A 109 -10.10 -23.32 10.55
CA VAL A 109 -11.26 -23.81 9.80
C VAL A 109 -11.53 -25.27 10.13
N ARG A 110 -10.51 -26.13 10.07
CA ARG A 110 -10.64 -27.56 10.39
C ARG A 110 -11.06 -27.82 11.85
N ALA A 111 -10.69 -26.93 12.77
CA ALA A 111 -11.06 -27.03 14.19
C ALA A 111 -12.48 -26.54 14.49
N ARG A 112 -13.06 -25.65 13.66
CA ARG A 112 -14.30 -24.92 13.96
C ARG A 112 -15.49 -25.24 13.06
N PHE A 113 -15.23 -25.88 11.93
CA PHE A 113 -16.24 -26.36 11.00
C PHE A 113 -16.08 -27.87 10.83
N ARG A 114 -17.16 -28.55 10.44
CA ARG A 114 -17.13 -30.00 10.22
C ARG A 114 -17.49 -30.38 8.78
N PRO A 115 -16.89 -31.46 8.23
CA PRO A 115 -17.24 -31.96 6.90
C PRO A 115 -18.72 -32.31 6.71
N ASP A 116 -19.43 -32.71 7.77
CA ASP A 116 -20.85 -33.08 7.75
C ASP A 116 -21.82 -31.88 7.75
N GLU A 117 -21.34 -30.65 7.95
CA GLU A 117 -22.18 -29.44 7.85
C GLU A 117 -22.63 -29.15 6.42
N ALA A 118 -22.00 -29.77 5.41
CA ALA A 118 -22.37 -29.69 4.00
C ALA A 118 -22.55 -28.24 3.49
N ILE A 119 -21.66 -27.34 3.91
CA ILE A 119 -21.66 -25.94 3.47
C ILE A 119 -21.20 -25.90 2.00
N PRO A 120 -22.02 -25.37 1.06
CA PRO A 120 -21.64 -25.23 -0.34
C PRO A 120 -20.39 -24.35 -0.47
N GLY A 121 -19.47 -24.74 -1.35
CA GLY A 121 -18.24 -23.99 -1.60
C GLY A 121 -17.13 -24.16 -0.55
N MET A 122 -17.36 -24.90 0.54
CA MET A 122 -16.35 -25.10 1.59
C MET A 122 -15.08 -25.82 1.13
N VAL A 123 -15.16 -26.62 0.06
CA VAL A 123 -13.99 -27.29 -0.55
C VAL A 123 -13.80 -26.71 -1.93
N HIS A 124 -12.62 -26.17 -2.16
CA HIS A 124 -12.22 -25.39 -3.34
C HIS A 124 -10.69 -25.48 -3.51
N ASP A 125 -10.12 -24.80 -4.51
CA ASP A 125 -8.72 -25.07 -4.91
C ASP A 125 -7.72 -24.63 -3.83
N MET A 126 -8.08 -23.65 -3.00
CA MET A 126 -7.26 -23.22 -1.85
C MET A 126 -7.53 -23.92 -0.50
N PHE A 127 -8.50 -24.84 -0.40
CA PHE A 127 -8.79 -25.53 0.87
C PHE A 127 -9.40 -26.92 0.66
N SER A 128 -8.83 -27.90 1.35
CA SER A 128 -9.41 -29.23 1.49
C SER A 128 -9.39 -29.72 2.94
N TRP A 129 -10.29 -30.65 3.26
CA TRP A 129 -10.31 -31.31 4.57
C TRP A 129 -9.14 -32.25 4.79
N GLN A 130 -8.53 -32.76 3.72
CA GLN A 130 -7.35 -33.59 3.82
C GLN A 130 -6.14 -32.68 4.06
N VAL A 131 -5.35 -33.04 5.07
CA VAL A 131 -4.04 -32.42 5.26
C VAL A 131 -3.12 -33.16 4.28
N GLU A 132 -2.74 -32.52 3.18
CA GLU A 132 -1.63 -33.04 2.38
C GLU A 132 -0.41 -33.14 3.29
N SER A 133 0.28 -34.28 3.24
CA SER A 133 1.30 -34.63 4.20
C SER A 133 2.58 -33.84 3.96
N GLU A 134 2.62 -32.57 4.33
CA GLU A 134 3.85 -31.84 4.60
C GLU A 134 3.57 -30.67 5.56
N GLU A 135 4.34 -30.67 6.65
CA GLU A 135 4.54 -29.57 7.59
C GLU A 135 3.34 -29.04 8.38
N ARG A 136 2.99 -29.78 9.45
CA ARG A 136 2.73 -29.12 10.74
C ARG A 136 4.02 -28.45 11.21
N ALA A 137 4.34 -27.29 10.65
CA ALA A 137 5.53 -26.55 11.02
C ALA A 137 5.16 -25.30 11.80
N GLY A 138 6.08 -24.91 12.66
CA GLY A 138 6.05 -23.72 13.48
C GLY A 138 5.91 -22.41 12.72
N LEU A 139 6.44 -21.31 13.27
CA LEU A 139 6.47 -20.07 12.49
C LEU A 139 7.20 -20.32 11.16
N PRO A 140 6.67 -19.82 10.03
CA PRO A 140 7.26 -20.13 8.74
C PRO A 140 8.64 -19.48 8.67
N THR A 141 9.67 -20.31 8.61
CA THR A 141 11.06 -19.89 8.44
C THR A 141 11.39 -19.77 6.96
N LEU A 142 12.34 -18.90 6.61
CA LEU A 142 12.93 -18.97 5.28
C LEU A 142 13.64 -20.31 5.14
N PRO A 143 13.47 -21.04 4.02
CA PRO A 143 14.28 -22.22 3.76
C PRO A 143 15.77 -21.84 3.84
N PRO A 144 16.62 -22.62 4.54
CA PRO A 144 18.05 -22.34 4.65
C PRO A 144 18.73 -22.09 3.30
N GLU A 145 18.26 -22.74 2.24
CA GLU A 145 18.68 -22.54 0.85
C GLU A 145 18.51 -21.07 0.41
N VAL A 146 17.35 -20.48 0.65
CA VAL A 146 17.05 -19.09 0.28
C VAL A 146 17.97 -18.12 1.04
N VAL A 147 18.21 -18.40 2.32
CA VAL A 147 19.13 -17.59 3.12
C VAL A 147 20.56 -17.68 2.58
N ARG A 148 21.04 -18.89 2.23
CA ARG A 148 22.36 -19.07 1.60
C ARG A 148 22.51 -18.28 0.30
N GLU A 149 21.49 -18.30 -0.56
CA GLU A 149 21.50 -17.57 -1.83
C GLU A 149 21.56 -16.05 -1.62
N LEU A 150 20.80 -15.52 -0.66
CA LEU A 150 20.87 -14.10 -0.27
C LEU A 150 22.27 -13.72 0.25
N LEU A 151 22.91 -14.59 1.03
CA LEU A 151 24.27 -14.36 1.54
C LEU A 151 25.34 -14.46 0.44
N ALA A 152 25.19 -15.40 -0.48
CA ALA A 152 26.07 -15.50 -1.65
C ALA A 152 25.97 -14.25 -2.52
N PHE A 153 24.77 -13.71 -2.70
CA PHE A 153 24.57 -12.46 -3.42
C PHE A 153 25.14 -11.25 -2.67
N TYR A 154 24.94 -11.16 -1.35
CA TYR A 154 25.57 -10.13 -0.53
C TYR A 154 27.09 -10.15 -0.67
N ASP A 155 27.71 -11.33 -0.62
CA ASP A 155 29.15 -11.49 -0.77
C ASP A 155 29.65 -10.92 -2.10
N VAL A 156 28.97 -11.20 -3.21
CA VAL A 156 29.30 -10.65 -4.53
C VAL A 156 29.21 -9.12 -4.53
N LEU A 157 28.17 -8.55 -3.94
CA LEU A 157 27.93 -7.10 -3.98
C LEU A 157 28.80 -6.29 -3.03
N TYR A 158 29.17 -6.86 -1.89
CA TYR A 158 29.73 -6.09 -0.78
C TYR A 158 31.10 -6.58 -0.32
N LEU A 159 31.46 -7.86 -0.52
CA LEU A 159 32.67 -8.45 0.06
C LEU A 159 33.73 -8.82 -0.99
N GLN A 160 33.31 -9.35 -2.14
CA GLN A 160 34.23 -9.75 -3.20
C GLN A 160 34.96 -8.54 -3.79
N GLY A 161 36.29 -8.65 -3.95
CA GLY A 161 37.13 -7.58 -4.49
C GLY A 161 37.52 -6.49 -3.48
N GLN A 162 37.02 -6.53 -2.24
CA GLN A 162 37.48 -5.64 -1.17
C GLN A 162 38.66 -6.27 -0.43
N THR A 163 39.89 -5.83 -0.73
CA THR A 163 41.09 -6.22 0.03
C THR A 163 41.39 -5.18 1.11
N GLY A 164 41.16 -5.55 2.38
CA GLY A 164 41.46 -4.71 3.55
C GLY A 164 40.38 -3.67 3.86
N ALA A 165 40.34 -3.26 5.13
CA ALA A 165 39.47 -2.23 5.74
C ALA A 165 38.92 -1.19 4.73
N ALA A 166 37.80 -1.52 4.07
CA ALA A 166 37.13 -0.57 3.19
C ALA A 166 36.60 0.57 4.06
N HIS A 167 36.97 1.78 3.67
CA HIS A 167 36.85 3.01 4.43
C HIS A 167 35.47 3.18 5.08
N VAL A 168 35.47 3.59 6.35
CA VAL A 168 34.27 4.12 7.01
C VAL A 168 33.88 5.41 6.28
N GLY A 169 33.05 5.29 5.25
CA GLY A 169 32.38 6.42 4.62
C GLY A 169 31.36 7.03 5.57
N GLU A 170 31.03 8.31 5.40
CA GLU A 170 29.98 8.98 6.18
C GLU A 170 28.56 8.45 5.86
N ARG A 171 28.39 7.77 4.72
CA ARG A 171 27.11 7.21 4.23
C ARG A 171 27.18 5.68 4.14
N LEU A 172 26.01 5.05 4.18
CA LEU A 172 25.86 3.60 3.97
C LEU A 172 26.28 3.22 2.54
N ALA A 173 26.84 2.02 2.36
CA ALA A 173 27.26 1.53 1.05
C ALA A 173 26.07 1.45 0.08
N CYS A 174 24.94 0.94 0.58
CA CYS A 174 23.66 0.94 -0.15
C CYS A 174 23.15 2.36 -0.50
N GLU A 175 23.44 3.40 0.29
CA GLU A 175 23.07 4.80 -0.03
C GLU A 175 24.00 5.48 -1.03
N THR A 176 25.23 4.98 -1.19
CA THR A 176 26.18 5.52 -2.17
C THR A 176 25.96 4.98 -3.59
N ARG A 177 25.30 3.81 -3.72
CA ARG A 177 24.97 3.17 -5.00
C ARG A 177 23.65 3.63 -5.63
N THR A 178 22.95 4.58 -5.01
CA THR A 178 21.69 5.12 -5.56
C THR A 178 21.89 6.06 -6.77
N LEU A 179 23.13 6.39 -7.14
CA LEU A 179 23.41 7.10 -8.40
C LEU A 179 23.35 6.10 -9.56
N GLU A 180 22.68 6.46 -10.66
CA GLU A 180 22.53 5.59 -11.86
C GLU A 180 23.88 5.00 -12.32
N LEU A 181 24.92 5.83 -12.36
CA LEU A 181 26.29 5.41 -12.72
C LEU A 181 26.86 4.35 -11.75
N GLY A 182 26.57 4.47 -10.45
CA GLY A 182 27.00 3.49 -9.45
C GLY A 182 26.24 2.17 -9.56
N LEU A 183 24.96 2.21 -9.93
CA LEU A 183 24.14 1.02 -10.13
C LEU A 183 24.54 0.26 -11.41
N GLU A 184 24.85 0.95 -12.49
CA GLU A 184 25.30 0.31 -13.75
C GLU A 184 26.63 -0.43 -13.55
N GLU A 185 27.60 0.20 -12.86
CA GLU A 185 28.88 -0.43 -12.52
C GLU A 185 28.69 -1.67 -11.62
N ALA A 186 27.84 -1.56 -10.60
CA ALA A 186 27.51 -2.67 -9.71
C ALA A 186 26.81 -3.82 -10.46
N THR A 187 25.90 -3.50 -11.38
CA THR A 187 25.19 -4.50 -12.22
C THR A 187 26.20 -5.29 -13.06
N ARG A 188 27.12 -4.59 -13.73
CA ARG A 188 28.17 -5.22 -14.55
C ARG A 188 29.09 -6.11 -13.72
N ALA A 189 29.42 -5.71 -12.49
CA ALA A 189 30.25 -6.49 -11.58
C ALA A 189 29.53 -7.76 -11.06
N ALA A 190 28.23 -7.68 -10.77
CA ALA A 190 27.45 -8.77 -10.20
C ALA A 190 26.91 -9.78 -11.24
N ALA A 191 26.74 -9.37 -12.49
CA ALA A 191 26.12 -10.17 -13.55
C ALA A 191 26.71 -11.59 -13.72
N PRO A 192 28.04 -11.83 -13.66
CA PRO A 192 28.60 -13.18 -13.77
C PRO A 192 28.13 -14.12 -12.65
N ALA A 193 28.05 -13.60 -11.42
CA ALA A 193 27.61 -14.39 -10.27
C ALA A 193 26.11 -14.65 -10.31
N ILE A 194 25.30 -13.65 -10.65
CA ILE A 194 23.85 -13.81 -10.84
C ILE A 194 23.53 -14.81 -11.93
N ARG A 195 24.28 -14.80 -13.03
CA ARG A 195 24.15 -15.83 -14.07
C ARG A 195 24.42 -17.23 -13.53
N GLY A 196 25.38 -17.37 -12.61
CA GLY A 196 25.65 -18.63 -11.90
C GLY A 196 24.46 -19.07 -11.04
N LEU A 197 23.90 -18.17 -10.23
CA LEU A 197 22.76 -18.47 -9.35
C LEU A 197 21.51 -18.83 -10.16
N LEU A 198 21.19 -18.06 -11.19
CA LEU A 198 20.04 -18.33 -12.07
C LEU A 198 20.18 -19.67 -12.81
N ARG A 199 21.40 -20.09 -13.18
CA ARG A 199 21.62 -21.42 -13.75
C ARG A 199 21.33 -22.53 -12.74
N ALA A 200 21.89 -22.41 -11.53
CA ALA A 200 21.62 -23.38 -10.46
C ALA A 200 20.13 -23.46 -10.10
N LEU A 201 19.44 -22.31 -10.07
CA LEU A 201 17.99 -22.25 -9.87
C LEU A 201 17.24 -22.93 -11.02
N GLY A 202 17.60 -22.64 -12.26
CA GLY A 202 17.00 -23.27 -13.45
C GLY A 202 17.18 -24.79 -13.46
N ASP A 203 18.35 -25.28 -13.03
CA ASP A 203 18.64 -26.72 -12.91
C ASP A 203 17.81 -27.37 -11.79
N THR A 204 17.64 -26.68 -10.66
CA THR A 204 16.83 -27.14 -9.52
C THR A 204 15.34 -27.20 -9.86
N LEU A 205 14.87 -26.25 -10.69
CA LEU A 205 13.48 -26.13 -11.10
C LEU A 205 13.20 -26.78 -12.47
N ALA A 206 14.07 -27.70 -12.92
CA ALA A 206 13.93 -28.34 -14.24
C ALA A 206 12.56 -29.03 -14.44
N ASP A 207 11.95 -29.51 -13.35
CA ASP A 207 10.62 -30.15 -13.36
C ASP A 207 9.46 -29.16 -13.45
N GLN A 208 9.72 -27.86 -13.27
CA GLN A 208 8.76 -26.76 -13.45
C GLN A 208 9.02 -26.06 -14.79
N ALA A 209 8.50 -26.67 -15.87
CA ALA A 209 8.82 -26.29 -17.24
C ALA A 209 8.68 -24.78 -17.55
N GLU A 210 7.65 -24.13 -17.00
CA GLU A 210 7.39 -22.70 -17.21
C GLU A 210 8.41 -21.81 -16.50
N VAL A 211 8.70 -22.08 -15.22
CA VAL A 211 9.69 -21.33 -14.44
C VAL A 211 11.09 -21.54 -15.01
N ALA A 212 11.44 -22.77 -15.38
CA ALA A 212 12.70 -23.07 -16.06
C ALA A 212 12.81 -22.38 -17.43
N ALA A 213 11.70 -22.18 -18.15
CA ALA A 213 11.70 -21.42 -19.39
C ALA A 213 11.90 -19.92 -19.14
N ALA A 214 11.25 -19.34 -18.12
CA ALA A 214 11.43 -17.95 -17.73
C ALA A 214 12.87 -17.65 -17.31
N VAL A 215 13.46 -18.51 -16.47
CA VAL A 215 14.87 -18.39 -16.04
C VAL A 215 15.83 -18.45 -17.24
N ARG A 216 15.62 -19.40 -18.17
CA ARG A 216 16.41 -19.47 -19.41
C ARG A 216 16.27 -18.22 -20.28
N ALA A 217 15.07 -17.69 -20.40
CA ALA A 217 14.82 -16.46 -21.16
C ALA A 217 15.55 -15.23 -20.58
N VAL A 218 15.85 -15.21 -19.28
CA VAL A 218 16.71 -14.19 -18.65
C VAL A 218 18.19 -14.46 -18.92
N LEU A 219 18.61 -15.72 -18.84
CA LEU A 219 20.01 -16.13 -19.04
C LEU A 219 20.52 -15.95 -20.47
N ASP A 220 19.61 -16.04 -21.46
CA ASP A 220 19.92 -15.98 -22.89
C ASP A 220 19.93 -14.55 -23.45
N ASP A 221 19.46 -13.55 -22.69
CA ASP A 221 19.39 -12.14 -23.10
C ASP A 221 20.09 -11.25 -22.07
N ASP A 222 21.26 -10.73 -22.42
CA ASP A 222 22.06 -9.88 -21.54
C ASP A 222 21.30 -8.63 -21.05
N SER A 223 20.38 -8.08 -21.86
CA SER A 223 19.57 -6.93 -21.45
C SER A 223 18.56 -7.29 -20.36
N ARG A 224 17.97 -8.49 -20.44
CA ARG A 224 17.08 -9.03 -19.40
C ARG A 224 17.86 -9.41 -18.15
N LEU A 225 19.06 -9.98 -18.31
CA LEU A 225 19.95 -10.28 -17.20
C LEU A 225 20.35 -9.00 -16.46
N ASP A 226 20.70 -7.93 -17.18
CA ASP A 226 21.01 -6.63 -16.59
C ASP A 226 19.81 -6.06 -15.83
N ALA A 227 18.60 -6.12 -16.42
CA ALA A 227 17.38 -5.67 -15.76
C ALA A 227 17.08 -6.44 -14.47
N ALA A 228 17.17 -7.78 -14.51
CA ALA A 228 16.98 -8.64 -13.35
C ALA A 228 18.05 -8.39 -12.27
N THR A 229 19.32 -8.25 -12.68
CA THR A 229 20.45 -7.97 -11.79
C THR A 229 20.29 -6.62 -11.11
N ALA A 230 19.97 -5.56 -11.86
CA ALA A 230 19.76 -4.22 -11.32
C ALA A 230 18.57 -4.16 -10.34
N ALA A 231 17.47 -4.83 -10.67
CA ALA A 231 16.30 -4.94 -9.78
C ALA A 231 16.65 -5.67 -8.47
N LEU A 232 17.39 -6.77 -8.56
CA LEU A 232 17.83 -7.54 -7.39
C LEU A 232 18.83 -6.75 -6.53
N ILE A 233 19.77 -6.02 -7.14
CA ILE A 233 20.69 -5.13 -6.41
C ILE A 233 19.88 -4.10 -5.60
N ARG A 234 18.92 -3.44 -6.24
CA ARG A 234 18.08 -2.44 -5.56
C ARG A 234 17.28 -3.02 -4.41
N PHE A 235 16.65 -4.18 -4.62
CA PHE A 235 15.91 -4.87 -3.57
C PHE A 235 16.79 -5.18 -2.35
N VAL A 236 17.98 -5.72 -2.58
CA VAL A 236 18.91 -6.06 -1.50
C VAL A 236 19.48 -4.82 -0.84
N ASP A 237 19.85 -3.80 -1.61
CA ASP A 237 20.33 -2.51 -1.07
C ASP A 237 19.26 -1.85 -0.19
N GLN A 238 18.00 -1.80 -0.64
CA GLN A 238 16.87 -1.29 0.15
C GLN A 238 16.69 -2.10 1.46
N THR A 239 16.71 -3.43 1.37
CA THR A 239 16.52 -4.31 2.53
C THR A 239 17.64 -4.18 3.55
N VAL A 240 18.90 -4.19 3.09
CA VAL A 240 20.10 -4.05 3.93
C VAL A 240 20.13 -2.69 4.62
N CYS A 241 19.91 -1.61 3.87
CA CYS A 241 19.81 -0.24 4.41
C CYS A 241 18.70 -0.14 5.46
N ARG A 242 17.51 -0.66 5.17
CA ARG A 242 16.36 -0.63 6.08
C ARG A 242 16.66 -1.35 7.40
N ASN A 243 17.22 -2.57 7.32
CA ASN A 243 17.54 -3.35 8.52
C ASN A 243 18.65 -2.71 9.36
N TYR A 244 19.66 -2.11 8.71
CA TYR A 244 20.66 -1.30 9.40
C TYR A 244 20.00 -0.14 10.16
N ARG A 245 19.11 0.62 9.50
CA ARG A 245 18.40 1.75 10.12
C ARG A 245 17.57 1.30 11.32
N PHE A 246 16.85 0.18 11.23
CA PHE A 246 16.10 -0.39 12.36
C PHE A 246 17.01 -0.68 13.55
N PHE A 247 18.13 -1.37 13.33
CA PHE A 247 19.08 -1.71 14.38
C PHE A 247 19.71 -0.48 15.01
N ALA A 248 20.25 0.42 14.18
CA ALA A 248 20.95 1.62 14.62
C ALA A 248 20.03 2.55 15.41
N ALA A 249 18.83 2.81 14.88
CA ALA A 249 17.85 3.68 15.53
C ALA A 249 17.38 3.08 16.86
N ARG A 250 17.18 1.77 16.94
CA ARG A 250 16.84 1.10 18.20
C ARG A 250 17.94 1.24 19.25
N ALA A 251 19.20 0.93 18.91
CA ALA A 251 20.31 1.04 19.84
C ALA A 251 20.49 2.48 20.36
N PHE A 252 20.34 3.46 19.47
CA PHE A 252 20.39 4.88 19.81
C PHE A 252 19.26 5.26 20.79
N ARG A 253 18.00 4.91 20.48
CA ARG A 253 16.85 5.24 21.32
C ARG A 253 16.94 4.62 22.72
N ILE A 254 17.45 3.38 22.85
CA ILE A 254 17.69 2.76 24.16
C ILE A 254 18.66 3.62 24.99
N ARG A 255 19.81 4.00 24.42
CA ARG A 255 20.82 4.80 25.14
C ARG A 255 20.29 6.18 25.51
N GLN A 256 19.62 6.86 24.58
CA GLN A 256 19.08 8.20 24.80
C GLN A 256 17.98 8.19 25.85
N LEU A 257 17.04 7.25 25.77
CA LEU A 257 15.96 7.12 26.76
C LEU A 257 16.53 6.76 28.14
N GLN A 258 17.48 5.81 28.21
CA GLN A 258 18.12 5.46 29.46
C GLN A 258 18.84 6.68 30.08
N GLY A 259 19.70 7.34 29.31
CA GLY A 259 20.45 8.51 29.78
C GLY A 259 19.54 9.63 30.26
N TRP A 260 18.49 9.94 29.49
CA TRP A 260 17.51 10.95 29.87
C TRP A 260 16.76 10.58 31.15
N LEU A 261 16.28 9.34 31.29
CA LEU A 261 15.58 8.88 32.50
C LEU A 261 16.48 8.93 33.74
N GLU A 262 17.75 8.54 33.59
CA GLU A 262 18.76 8.63 34.67
C GLU A 262 19.02 10.09 35.07
N GLU A 263 19.17 11.00 34.09
CA GLU A 263 19.31 12.45 34.34
C GLU A 263 18.08 13.06 35.04
N GLN A 264 16.87 12.64 34.64
CA GLN A 264 15.63 13.10 35.30
C GLN A 264 15.54 12.57 36.73
N LEU A 265 15.86 11.28 36.97
CA LEU A 265 15.90 10.71 38.31
C LEU A 265 16.88 11.47 39.23
N ASP A 266 18.00 11.94 38.68
CA ASP A 266 19.04 12.68 39.40
C ASP A 266 18.67 14.15 39.66
N SER A 267 17.68 14.68 38.94
CA SER A 267 17.22 16.06 39.06
C SER A 267 16.43 16.29 40.36
N PRO A 268 16.41 17.51 40.94
CA PRO A 268 15.63 17.82 42.13
C PRO A 268 14.15 17.44 41.97
N GLY A 269 13.62 16.63 42.87
CA GLY A 269 12.24 16.11 42.79
C GLY A 269 11.99 15.07 41.70
N GLY A 270 13.02 14.60 40.99
CA GLY A 270 12.93 13.66 39.87
C GLY A 270 12.58 14.31 38.52
N GLY A 271 12.64 15.64 38.43
CA GLY A 271 12.39 16.38 37.18
C GLY A 271 11.08 15.96 36.50
N ASP A 272 11.18 15.67 35.20
CA ASP A 272 10.06 15.28 34.33
C ASP A 272 9.76 13.77 34.33
N LEU A 273 10.53 12.97 35.08
CA LEU A 273 10.41 11.50 35.10
C LEU A 273 9.00 11.04 35.47
N TRP A 274 8.45 11.61 36.54
CA TRP A 274 7.17 11.15 37.10
C TRP A 274 6.00 11.47 36.20
N GLU A 275 6.01 12.65 35.58
CA GLU A 275 5.01 13.03 34.58
C GLU A 275 5.11 12.13 33.35
N TRP A 276 6.33 11.83 32.88
CA TRP A 276 6.52 10.91 31.76
C TRP A 276 5.99 9.51 32.06
N LEU A 277 6.30 8.95 33.23
CA LEU A 277 5.82 7.62 33.63
C LEU A 277 4.29 7.57 33.68
N ASP A 278 3.66 8.59 34.28
CA ASP A 278 2.20 8.67 34.36
C ASP A 278 1.55 8.83 32.98
N ARG A 279 2.04 9.75 32.15
CA ARG A 279 1.57 9.95 30.77
C ARG A 279 1.75 8.68 29.93
N SER A 280 2.91 8.03 30.02
CA SER A 280 3.22 6.82 29.27
C SER A 280 2.28 5.67 29.62
N LEU A 281 1.91 5.53 30.90
CA LEU A 281 0.98 4.50 31.36
C LEU A 281 -0.48 4.79 30.98
N HIS A 282 -0.93 6.05 31.10
CA HIS A 282 -2.36 6.38 31.09
C HIS A 282 -2.82 7.17 29.86
N ARG A 283 -1.94 7.91 29.18
CA ARG A 283 -2.31 8.85 28.11
C ARG A 283 -1.71 8.52 26.74
N ARG A 284 -0.75 7.60 26.67
CA ARG A 284 -0.20 7.10 25.40
C ARG A 284 -1.33 6.56 24.50
N ARG A 285 -1.35 7.04 23.26
CA ARG A 285 -2.32 6.69 22.21
C ARG A 285 -1.71 5.68 21.25
N TYR A 286 -2.56 4.87 20.64
CA TYR A 286 -2.16 3.86 19.68
C TYR A 286 -3.03 3.95 18.42
N GLY A 287 -2.43 3.78 17.26
CA GLY A 287 -3.05 3.86 15.95
C GLY A 287 -2.69 2.63 15.12
N VAL A 288 -3.70 1.98 14.55
CA VAL A 288 -3.53 0.84 13.66
C VAL A 288 -4.17 1.20 12.32
N ALA A 289 -3.35 1.35 11.28
CA ALA A 289 -3.78 1.61 9.91
C ALA A 289 -3.67 0.31 9.09
N ILE A 290 -4.78 -0.18 8.55
CA ILE A 290 -4.81 -1.40 7.75
C ILE A 290 -5.24 -1.05 6.33
N VAL A 291 -4.44 -1.42 5.35
CA VAL A 291 -4.80 -1.33 3.93
C VAL A 291 -4.94 -2.74 3.37
N VAL A 292 -6.07 -3.01 2.73
CA VAL A 292 -6.37 -4.32 2.15
C VAL A 292 -6.56 -4.14 0.66
N ASP A 293 -5.78 -4.87 -0.13
CA ASP A 293 -5.90 -4.88 -1.59
C ASP A 293 -7.21 -5.56 -2.00
N GLY A 294 -8.06 -4.85 -2.76
CA GLY A 294 -9.31 -5.40 -3.30
C GLY A 294 -10.49 -5.54 -2.33
N LEU A 295 -10.52 -4.81 -1.21
CA LEU A 295 -11.59 -4.94 -0.21
C LEU A 295 -12.82 -4.04 -0.48
N GLN A 296 -13.98 -4.67 -0.72
CA GLN A 296 -15.25 -4.00 -0.98
C GLN A 296 -16.10 -3.74 0.27
N GLY A 297 -16.57 -2.50 0.42
CA GLY A 297 -17.40 -2.05 1.56
C GLY A 297 -18.72 -2.81 1.71
N ARG A 298 -19.55 -2.77 0.67
CA ARG A 298 -20.89 -3.39 0.64
C ARG A 298 -20.84 -4.90 0.66
N LEU A 299 -19.84 -5.50 0.05
CA LEU A 299 -19.64 -6.94 0.11
C LEU A 299 -19.41 -7.39 1.57
N VAL A 300 -18.45 -6.78 2.27
CA VAL A 300 -18.16 -7.09 3.67
C VAL A 300 -19.38 -6.90 4.56
N GLU A 301 -20.11 -5.79 4.39
CA GLU A 301 -21.35 -5.53 5.14
C GLU A 301 -22.41 -6.63 4.91
N ALA A 302 -22.66 -6.96 3.65
CA ALA A 302 -23.69 -7.91 3.26
C ALA A 302 -23.37 -9.34 3.76
N LEU A 303 -22.11 -9.77 3.64
CA LEU A 303 -21.64 -11.06 4.16
C LEU A 303 -21.71 -11.13 5.69
N ALA A 304 -21.31 -10.07 6.38
CA ALA A 304 -21.38 -10.00 7.84
C ALA A 304 -22.84 -10.12 8.33
N ARG A 305 -23.80 -9.48 7.66
CA ARG A 305 -25.23 -9.62 7.95
C ARG A 305 -25.77 -11.01 7.64
N GLY A 306 -25.31 -11.60 6.53
CA GLY A 306 -25.63 -12.98 6.12
C GLY A 306 -27.10 -13.21 5.77
N GLN A 307 -27.82 -12.19 5.33
CA GLN A 307 -29.26 -12.26 5.05
C GLN A 307 -29.56 -12.58 3.58
N ALA A 308 -30.48 -13.52 3.32
CA ALA A 308 -30.95 -13.85 1.97
C ALA A 308 -31.68 -12.70 1.26
N SER A 309 -32.18 -11.73 2.03
CA SER A 309 -32.90 -10.55 1.53
C SER A 309 -31.99 -9.38 1.20
N ASP A 310 -30.68 -9.51 1.38
CA ASP A 310 -29.74 -8.43 1.11
C ASP A 310 -29.74 -8.06 -0.38
N VAL A 311 -29.91 -6.77 -0.67
CA VAL A 311 -30.04 -6.25 -2.05
C VAL A 311 -28.75 -6.43 -2.83
N PHE A 312 -27.60 -6.22 -2.17
CA PHE A 312 -26.29 -6.37 -2.80
C PHE A 312 -26.08 -7.82 -3.24
N ILE A 313 -26.31 -8.79 -2.34
CA ILE A 313 -26.17 -10.22 -2.65
C ILE A 313 -27.10 -10.66 -3.77
N ARG A 314 -28.37 -10.23 -3.74
CA ARG A 314 -29.32 -10.58 -4.82
C ARG A 314 -28.90 -10.00 -6.16
N ARG A 315 -28.34 -8.79 -6.15
CA ARG A 315 -27.87 -8.13 -7.37
C ARG A 315 -26.70 -8.88 -7.99
N ILE A 316 -25.68 -9.24 -7.20
CA ILE A 316 -24.52 -9.99 -7.71
C ILE A 316 -24.91 -11.41 -8.18
N VAL A 317 -25.84 -12.10 -7.51
CA VAL A 317 -26.37 -13.39 -7.99
C VAL A 317 -27.05 -13.22 -9.34
N SER A 318 -27.89 -12.19 -9.50
CA SER A 318 -28.54 -11.91 -10.79
C SER A 318 -27.54 -11.56 -11.90
N GLU A 319 -26.43 -10.91 -11.57
CA GLU A 319 -25.38 -10.58 -12.54
C GLU A 319 -24.62 -11.84 -12.98
N GLN A 320 -24.35 -12.77 -12.03
CA GLN A 320 -23.76 -14.07 -12.34
C GLN A 320 -24.67 -14.94 -13.22
N ASP A 321 -25.96 -15.04 -12.89
CA ASP A 321 -26.93 -15.82 -13.68
C ASP A 321 -27.11 -15.29 -15.11
N ALA A 322 -26.97 -13.97 -15.30
CA ALA A 322 -27.07 -13.33 -16.60
C ALA A 322 -25.74 -13.30 -17.38
N ALA A 323 -24.67 -13.93 -16.84
CA ALA A 323 -23.31 -13.85 -17.35
C ALA A 323 -22.80 -12.41 -17.58
N GLY A 324 -23.25 -11.46 -16.76
CA GLY A 324 -22.77 -10.08 -16.73
C GLY A 324 -23.20 -9.15 -17.85
N GLY A 325 -24.09 -9.57 -18.76
CA GLY A 325 -24.68 -8.70 -19.78
C GLY A 325 -24.56 -9.24 -21.21
N PRO A 326 -24.79 -8.38 -22.22
CA PRO A 326 -24.73 -8.79 -23.61
C PRO A 326 -23.28 -9.05 -24.05
N ARG A 327 -23.09 -10.17 -24.76
CA ARG A 327 -21.83 -10.55 -25.40
C ARG A 327 -21.37 -9.46 -26.39
N PRO A 328 -20.12 -8.96 -26.29
CA PRO A 328 -19.54 -8.08 -27.30
C PRO A 328 -19.50 -8.70 -28.70
N SER A 329 -19.73 -7.89 -29.73
CA SER A 329 -19.68 -8.33 -31.14
C SER A 329 -18.28 -8.36 -31.76
N GLY A 330 -17.24 -7.97 -31.02
CA GLY A 330 -15.86 -7.81 -31.51
C GLY A 330 -15.20 -9.11 -31.98
N ARG A 331 -14.22 -9.00 -32.88
CA ARG A 331 -13.53 -10.15 -33.50
C ARG A 331 -12.55 -10.89 -32.58
N SER A 332 -12.03 -10.21 -31.57
CA SER A 332 -11.13 -10.72 -30.54
C SER A 332 -11.86 -11.25 -29.30
N TRP A 333 -13.19 -11.19 -29.29
CA TRP A 333 -13.98 -11.61 -28.14
C TRP A 333 -13.77 -13.09 -27.80
N ARG A 334 -13.68 -13.39 -26.50
CA ARG A 334 -13.74 -14.74 -25.94
C ARG A 334 -14.47 -14.75 -24.60
N ALA A 335 -14.98 -15.90 -24.17
CA ALA A 335 -15.50 -16.07 -22.82
C ALA A 335 -14.34 -16.05 -21.80
N ALA A 336 -14.59 -15.48 -20.62
CA ALA A 336 -13.67 -15.56 -19.49
C ALA A 336 -13.73 -16.96 -18.84
N PRO A 337 -12.73 -17.34 -18.01
CA PRO A 337 -12.81 -18.54 -17.18
C PRO A 337 -14.08 -18.57 -16.31
N GLU A 338 -14.60 -19.77 -16.07
CA GLU A 338 -15.80 -19.96 -15.24
C GLU A 338 -15.49 -19.73 -13.76
N GLN A 339 -16.34 -18.98 -13.07
CA GLN A 339 -16.22 -18.68 -11.64
C GLN A 339 -17.03 -19.69 -10.81
N ARG A 340 -16.45 -20.24 -9.75
CA ARG A 340 -17.15 -21.20 -8.86
C ARG A 340 -17.89 -20.46 -7.74
N VAL A 341 -19.20 -20.28 -7.88
CA VAL A 341 -20.01 -19.39 -7.01
C VAL A 341 -21.05 -20.11 -6.14
N ARG A 342 -20.78 -21.35 -5.73
CA ARG A 342 -21.78 -22.20 -5.03
C ARG A 342 -22.19 -21.62 -3.68
N PHE A 343 -21.25 -21.05 -2.93
CA PHE A 343 -21.53 -20.40 -1.66
C PHE A 343 -22.36 -19.12 -1.86
N LEU A 344 -22.05 -18.32 -2.88
CA LEU A 344 -22.82 -17.13 -3.23
C LEU A 344 -24.29 -17.47 -3.54
N GLU A 345 -24.52 -18.48 -4.38
CA GLU A 345 -25.88 -18.94 -4.70
C GLU A 345 -26.63 -19.38 -3.43
N ALA A 346 -25.96 -20.14 -2.56
CA ALA A 346 -26.54 -20.59 -1.30
C ALA A 346 -26.88 -19.40 -0.39
N LEU A 347 -25.98 -18.43 -0.29
CA LEU A 347 -26.18 -17.19 0.47
C LEU A 347 -27.39 -16.40 -0.06
N GLY A 348 -27.50 -16.21 -1.37
CA GLY A 348 -28.63 -15.51 -1.98
C GLY A 348 -29.98 -16.19 -1.80
N ARG A 349 -30.01 -17.53 -1.75
CA ARG A 349 -31.26 -18.31 -1.58
C ARG A 349 -31.74 -18.41 -0.14
N ARG A 350 -30.85 -18.68 0.81
CA ARG A 350 -31.22 -19.01 2.21
C ARG A 350 -30.49 -18.20 3.28
N GLY A 351 -29.55 -17.34 2.90
CA GLY A 351 -28.68 -16.64 3.84
C GLY A 351 -27.65 -17.59 4.47
N PHE A 352 -26.75 -17.04 5.27
CA PHE A 352 -25.75 -17.83 5.99
C PHE A 352 -25.31 -17.14 7.27
N GLN A 353 -25.49 -17.83 8.40
CA GLN A 353 -25.01 -17.39 9.70
C GLN A 353 -24.33 -18.55 10.42
N HIS A 354 -23.07 -18.37 10.76
CA HIS A 354 -22.27 -19.31 11.53
C HIS A 354 -21.39 -18.53 12.52
N PRO A 355 -21.23 -18.96 13.79
CA PRO A 355 -20.45 -18.22 14.80
C PRO A 355 -18.98 -18.00 14.45
N HIS A 356 -18.43 -18.83 13.56
CA HIS A 356 -17.03 -18.80 13.11
C HIS A 356 -16.86 -18.23 11.69
N TYR A 357 -17.91 -17.65 11.12
CA TYR A 357 -17.85 -16.95 9.84
C TYR A 357 -17.98 -15.44 10.03
N LEU A 358 -16.95 -14.71 9.64
CA LEU A 358 -16.76 -13.26 9.79
C LEU A 358 -17.03 -12.71 11.22
N PRO A 359 -16.59 -13.39 12.30
CA PRO A 359 -16.88 -12.96 13.65
C PRO A 359 -16.27 -11.59 14.01
N PHE A 360 -15.11 -11.22 13.48
CA PHE A 360 -14.52 -9.91 13.71
C PHE A 360 -15.36 -8.79 13.05
N PHE A 361 -15.65 -8.91 11.75
CA PHE A 361 -16.46 -7.95 11.00
C PHE A 361 -17.85 -7.77 11.60
N ARG A 362 -18.51 -8.86 11.99
CA ARG A 362 -19.82 -8.80 12.65
C ARG A 362 -19.79 -7.99 13.94
N ARG A 363 -18.78 -8.20 14.79
CA ARG A 363 -18.62 -7.43 16.03
C ARG A 363 -18.29 -5.98 15.76
N MET A 364 -17.36 -5.73 14.84
CA MET A 364 -16.90 -4.39 14.50
C MET A 364 -18.02 -3.54 13.89
N LEU A 365 -18.74 -4.05 12.88
CA LEU A 365 -19.85 -3.33 12.25
C LEU A 365 -21.04 -3.09 13.20
N ALA A 366 -21.24 -3.96 14.19
CA ALA A 366 -22.29 -3.78 15.21
C ALA A 366 -21.87 -2.88 16.38
N ALA A 367 -20.59 -2.56 16.53
CA ALA A 367 -20.10 -1.82 17.69
C ALA A 367 -20.47 -0.33 17.63
N PRO A 368 -21.00 0.27 18.72
CA PRO A 368 -21.32 1.70 18.76
C PRO A 368 -20.11 2.63 18.54
N GLY A 369 -18.91 2.13 18.81
CA GLY A 369 -17.63 2.82 18.60
C GLY A 369 -17.03 2.59 17.20
N THR A 370 -17.85 2.23 16.21
CA THR A 370 -17.43 2.08 14.81
C THR A 370 -18.06 3.16 13.96
N ARG A 371 -17.28 3.69 13.02
CA ARG A 371 -17.73 4.56 11.93
C ARG A 371 -17.22 3.95 10.65
N TRP A 372 -18.12 3.44 9.84
CA TRP A 372 -17.78 2.87 8.54
C TRP A 372 -18.60 3.58 7.47
N LEU A 373 -18.01 3.73 6.29
CA LEU A 373 -18.62 4.47 5.19
C LEU A 373 -19.43 3.52 4.31
N PRO A 374 -20.73 3.79 4.11
CA PRO A 374 -21.55 3.04 3.17
C PRO A 374 -20.96 3.02 1.75
N VAL A 375 -20.31 4.11 1.36
CA VAL A 375 -19.62 4.27 0.08
C VAL A 375 -18.20 4.81 0.32
N GLY A 376 -17.26 3.97 0.73
CA GLY A 376 -15.84 4.31 0.61
C GLY A 376 -15.43 4.34 -0.87
N VAL A 377 -14.56 5.28 -1.24
CA VAL A 377 -14.23 5.56 -2.64
C VAL A 377 -12.75 5.30 -2.92
N SER A 378 -12.49 4.51 -3.95
CA SER A 378 -11.19 4.45 -4.63
C SER A 378 -11.08 5.54 -5.71
N THR A 379 -9.90 6.14 -5.83
CA THR A 379 -9.62 7.12 -6.89
C THR A 379 -9.56 6.49 -8.29
N THR A 380 -9.74 7.26 -9.37
CA THR A 380 -9.69 6.76 -10.77
C THR A 380 -8.30 6.89 -11.39
N PRO A 381 -7.75 5.84 -12.03
CA PRO A 381 -8.28 4.47 -12.09
C PRO A 381 -8.14 3.74 -10.75
N THR A 382 -9.03 2.79 -10.48
CA THR A 382 -9.09 2.05 -9.21
C THR A 382 -8.06 0.93 -9.17
N ILE A 383 -6.78 1.31 -9.08
CA ILE A 383 -5.62 0.42 -9.18
C ILE A 383 -4.72 0.53 -7.95
N SER A 384 -4.01 -0.55 -7.62
CA SER A 384 -3.18 -0.64 -6.40
C SER A 384 -1.99 0.30 -6.44
N VAL A 385 -1.27 0.41 -7.58
CA VAL A 385 -0.15 1.37 -7.75
C VAL A 385 -0.53 2.82 -7.43
N ARG A 386 -1.79 3.19 -7.67
CA ARG A 386 -2.31 4.53 -7.37
C ARG A 386 -2.87 4.62 -5.95
N ASN A 387 -3.71 3.66 -5.56
CA ASN A 387 -4.54 3.77 -4.36
C ASN A 387 -3.88 3.26 -3.07
N ILE A 388 -2.93 2.32 -3.15
CA ILE A 388 -2.14 1.90 -1.99
C ILE A 388 -1.36 3.08 -1.37
N PRO A 389 -0.53 3.85 -2.11
CA PRO A 389 0.17 4.98 -1.51
C PRO A 389 -0.81 6.03 -0.97
N ILE A 390 -1.95 6.25 -1.61
CA ILE A 390 -3.01 7.14 -1.13
C ILE A 390 -3.56 6.65 0.22
N ALA A 391 -3.96 5.38 0.32
CA ALA A 391 -4.54 4.79 1.52
C ALA A 391 -3.53 4.66 2.67
N LEU A 392 -2.22 4.60 2.39
CA LEU A 392 -1.16 4.55 3.38
C LEU A 392 -0.67 5.93 3.86
N SER A 393 -0.85 6.98 3.06
CA SER A 393 -0.23 8.31 3.31
C SER A 393 -1.21 9.48 3.40
N GLY A 394 -2.40 9.36 2.79
CA GLY A 394 -3.34 10.47 2.60
C GLY A 394 -2.88 11.52 1.58
N ALA A 395 -1.82 11.24 0.82
CA ALA A 395 -1.30 12.14 -0.21
C ALA A 395 -2.16 12.13 -1.49
N PRO A 396 -2.28 13.26 -2.20
CA PRO A 396 -2.94 13.30 -3.50
C PRO A 396 -2.03 12.70 -4.59
N VAL A 397 -2.56 12.50 -5.79
CA VAL A 397 -1.79 11.96 -6.92
C VAL A 397 -0.87 12.99 -7.58
N ALA A 398 -1.26 14.26 -7.57
CA ALA A 398 -0.51 15.36 -8.18
C ALA A 398 -0.51 16.60 -7.26
N GLY A 399 0.44 17.51 -7.49
CA GLY A 399 0.66 18.68 -6.66
C GLY A 399 1.82 18.51 -5.67
N GLU A 400 1.95 19.46 -4.74
CA GLU A 400 2.99 19.42 -3.71
C GLU A 400 2.75 18.26 -2.73
N GLY A 401 3.80 17.46 -2.48
CA GLY A 401 3.74 16.34 -1.55
C GLY A 401 2.90 15.15 -2.03
N ALA A 402 2.70 15.04 -3.34
CA ALA A 402 1.87 14.03 -3.98
C ALA A 402 2.59 12.69 -4.18
N THR A 403 1.83 11.64 -4.51
CA THR A 403 2.39 10.32 -4.86
C THR A 403 3.11 10.33 -6.21
N GLY A 404 2.68 11.16 -7.17
CA GLY A 404 3.25 11.19 -8.52
C GLY A 404 2.96 9.94 -9.37
N LEU A 405 2.05 9.07 -8.91
CA LEU A 405 1.71 7.76 -9.48
C LEU A 405 0.23 7.73 -9.95
N PRO A 406 -0.07 8.23 -11.16
CA PRO A 406 -1.47 8.32 -11.62
C PRO A 406 -2.04 7.01 -12.15
N ASN A 407 -1.19 6.12 -12.68
CA ASN A 407 -1.54 4.91 -13.40
C ASN A 407 -0.52 3.79 -13.08
N PHE A 408 -0.88 2.56 -13.42
CA PHE A 408 -0.04 1.36 -13.29
C PHE A 408 1.13 1.34 -14.27
N HIS A 409 1.09 2.25 -15.22
CA HIS A 409 2.09 2.41 -16.26
C HIS A 409 1.96 3.83 -16.82
N PHE A 410 3.05 4.38 -17.33
CA PHE A 410 3.05 5.69 -17.98
C PHE A 410 4.28 5.91 -18.84
N VAL A 411 4.22 6.87 -19.75
CA VAL A 411 5.40 7.35 -20.47
C VAL A 411 5.94 8.61 -19.82
N ASP A 412 7.14 8.52 -19.25
CA ASP A 412 7.94 9.66 -18.86
C ASP A 412 8.59 10.28 -20.10
N ARG A 413 8.00 11.37 -20.59
CA ARG A 413 8.49 12.14 -21.75
C ARG A 413 9.70 13.01 -21.43
N SER A 414 10.05 13.18 -20.15
CA SER A 414 11.20 13.97 -19.73
C SER A 414 12.52 13.20 -19.81
N PHE A 415 12.45 11.87 -19.90
CA PHE A 415 13.62 11.00 -19.98
C PHE A 415 14.49 11.32 -21.21
N ARG A 416 15.78 11.56 -20.93
CA ARG A 416 16.82 11.85 -21.92
C ARG A 416 17.96 10.85 -21.78
N LYS A 417 18.56 10.46 -22.92
CA LYS A 417 19.80 9.69 -22.95
C LYS A 417 20.78 10.40 -23.88
N ASP A 418 22.02 10.59 -23.42
CA ASP A 418 23.07 11.33 -24.14
C ASP A 418 22.63 12.74 -24.57
N GLY A 419 21.76 13.38 -23.78
CA GLY A 419 21.19 14.70 -24.04
C GLY A 419 19.93 14.71 -24.93
N GLU A 420 19.62 13.60 -25.60
CA GLU A 420 18.49 13.48 -26.54
C GLU A 420 17.20 13.00 -25.86
N PRO A 421 16.04 13.60 -26.17
CA PRO A 421 14.76 13.14 -25.64
C PRO A 421 14.35 11.82 -26.28
N ARG A 422 14.28 10.77 -25.46
CA ARG A 422 13.84 9.42 -25.90
C ARG A 422 12.47 9.05 -25.37
N GLY A 423 12.11 9.58 -24.20
CA GLY A 423 10.99 9.09 -23.41
C GLY A 423 11.26 7.68 -22.86
N ARG A 424 10.67 7.35 -21.71
CA ARG A 424 10.75 6.02 -21.10
C ARG A 424 9.36 5.58 -20.68
N ALA A 425 8.95 4.40 -21.13
CA ALA A 425 7.75 3.76 -20.62
C ALA A 425 8.07 3.06 -19.28
N TYR A 426 7.17 3.16 -18.33
CA TYR A 426 7.19 2.45 -17.05
C TYR A 426 6.01 1.48 -17.00
N TYR A 427 6.24 0.27 -16.50
CA TYR A 427 5.20 -0.74 -16.26
C TYR A 427 5.47 -1.48 -14.94
N PHE A 428 4.63 -1.25 -13.94
CA PHE A 428 4.91 -1.63 -12.55
C PHE A 428 4.58 -3.08 -12.19
N PHE A 429 4.39 -3.96 -13.18
CA PHE A 429 4.38 -5.41 -12.97
C PHE A 429 5.65 -6.03 -13.55
N GLY A 430 6.70 -6.00 -12.73
CA GLY A 430 8.05 -6.46 -13.08
C GLY A 430 9.14 -5.57 -12.51
N SER A 431 10.25 -5.40 -13.24
CA SER A 431 11.46 -4.75 -12.71
C SER A 431 11.28 -3.28 -12.35
N ASP A 432 10.29 -2.58 -12.92
CA ASP A 432 10.02 -1.18 -12.57
C ASP A 432 9.28 -1.02 -11.23
N ALA A 433 8.68 -2.08 -10.68
CA ALA A 433 7.96 -2.01 -9.41
C ALA A 433 8.86 -1.56 -8.24
N VAL A 434 10.16 -1.89 -8.28
CA VAL A 434 11.14 -1.50 -7.25
C VAL A 434 11.42 0.00 -7.22
N GLU A 435 10.97 0.75 -8.24
CA GLU A 435 11.09 2.22 -8.32
C GLU A 435 9.89 2.95 -7.70
N LEU A 436 8.81 2.26 -7.34
CA LEU A 436 7.59 2.92 -6.87
C LEU A 436 7.84 3.82 -5.64
N VAL A 437 8.67 3.34 -4.70
CA VAL A 437 9.04 4.11 -3.50
C VAL A 437 9.88 5.32 -3.89
N SER A 438 10.92 5.13 -4.71
CA SER A 438 11.82 6.22 -5.13
C SER A 438 11.07 7.31 -5.91
N MET A 439 10.11 6.93 -6.73
CA MET A 439 9.26 7.85 -7.48
C MET A 439 8.33 8.66 -6.59
N ALA A 440 7.70 8.03 -5.61
CA ALA A 440 6.81 8.71 -4.68
C ALA A 440 7.60 9.70 -3.79
N ASP A 441 8.79 9.30 -3.34
CA ASP A 441 9.69 10.16 -2.59
C ASP A 441 10.16 11.36 -3.42
N GLN A 442 10.50 11.16 -4.70
CA GLN A 442 10.85 12.24 -5.63
C GLN A 442 9.69 13.20 -5.89
N ALA A 443 8.45 12.71 -5.85
CA ALA A 443 7.24 13.53 -5.92
C ALA A 443 6.95 14.28 -4.60
N GLY A 444 7.66 13.95 -3.53
CA GLY A 444 7.57 14.59 -2.22
C GLY A 444 6.55 13.95 -1.28
N MET A 445 6.03 12.76 -1.61
CA MET A 445 5.09 12.03 -0.77
C MET A 445 5.65 11.86 0.64
N ARG A 446 4.79 12.00 1.66
CA ARG A 446 5.14 11.68 3.05
C ARG A 446 4.22 10.59 3.60
N SER A 447 4.82 9.46 3.96
CA SER A 447 4.17 8.36 4.67
C SER A 447 3.72 8.75 6.09
N LEU A 448 2.84 7.96 6.71
CA LEU A 448 2.52 8.14 8.13
C LEU A 448 3.76 8.02 9.03
N PHE A 449 4.73 7.18 8.68
CA PHE A 449 5.97 7.02 9.43
C PHE A 449 6.82 8.30 9.42
N GLU A 450 6.84 9.02 8.30
CA GLU A 450 7.54 10.31 8.17
C GLU A 450 6.83 11.46 8.89
N ARG A 451 5.49 11.39 8.93
CA ARG A 451 4.66 12.38 9.63
C ARG A 451 4.66 12.18 11.14
N LEU A 452 4.86 10.95 11.59
CA LEU A 452 4.86 10.55 13.00
C LEU A 452 6.20 9.91 13.42
N PRO A 453 7.34 10.59 13.21
CA PRO A 453 8.66 10.01 13.48
C PRO A 453 8.88 9.72 14.99
N GLN A 454 8.06 10.35 15.82
CA GLN A 454 8.12 10.28 17.28
C GLN A 454 7.42 9.05 17.85
N GLN A 455 6.53 8.43 17.08
CA GLN A 455 5.75 7.28 17.53
C GLN A 455 6.57 6.02 17.34
N SER A 456 6.52 5.10 18.31
CA SER A 456 7.06 3.76 18.08
C SER A 456 6.27 3.08 16.97
N SER A 457 6.94 2.64 15.91
CA SER A 457 6.25 2.23 14.68
C SER A 457 6.65 0.86 14.15
N LEU A 458 5.67 0.15 13.60
CA LEU A 458 5.83 -1.17 12.99
C LEU A 458 5.13 -1.20 11.62
N SER A 459 5.85 -1.65 10.59
CA SER A 459 5.31 -1.99 9.28
C SER A 459 5.09 -3.51 9.20
N CYS A 460 3.84 -3.96 9.10
CA CYS A 460 3.54 -5.33 8.73
C CYS A 460 3.25 -5.37 7.24
N THR A 461 4.26 -5.76 6.46
CA THR A 461 4.19 -6.00 5.00
C THR A 461 3.74 -4.79 4.17
N ALA A 462 3.77 -3.58 4.74
CA ALA A 462 3.40 -2.35 4.05
C ALA A 462 4.57 -1.79 3.21
N GLN A 463 4.23 -1.13 2.10
CA GLN A 463 5.18 -0.36 1.30
C GLN A 463 5.32 1.07 1.86
N TYR A 464 6.30 1.82 1.35
CA TYR A 464 6.58 3.21 1.77
C TYR A 464 6.91 3.31 3.27
N ASP A 465 7.65 2.32 3.78
CA ASP A 465 7.93 2.11 5.19
C ASP A 465 9.38 2.44 5.58
N GLU A 466 10.11 3.19 4.75
CA GLU A 466 11.53 3.49 4.96
C GLU A 466 11.83 4.14 6.33
N ARG A 467 10.84 4.82 6.91
CA ARG A 467 10.91 5.46 8.24
C ARG A 467 10.24 4.67 9.36
N ALA A 468 9.75 3.47 9.11
CA ALA A 468 9.30 2.59 10.18
C ALA A 468 10.46 2.29 11.15
N GLN A 469 10.14 1.97 12.41
CA GLN A 469 11.17 1.59 13.39
C GLN A 469 11.48 0.09 13.37
N PHE A 470 10.57 -0.70 12.82
CA PHE A 470 10.71 -2.12 12.52
C PHE A 470 9.73 -2.47 11.39
N GLY A 471 10.01 -3.52 10.62
CA GLY A 471 9.14 -3.90 9.51
C GLY A 471 9.34 -5.33 9.03
N ILE A 472 8.28 -5.88 8.44
CA ILE A 472 8.26 -7.16 7.72
C ILE A 472 8.19 -6.83 6.23
N ASP A 473 9.08 -7.42 5.43
CA ASP A 473 9.22 -7.03 4.03
C ASP A 473 8.00 -7.42 3.18
N ALA A 474 7.47 -6.44 2.43
CA ALA A 474 6.31 -6.62 1.57
C ALA A 474 6.58 -7.57 0.39
N LEU A 475 7.75 -7.48 -0.24
CA LEU A 475 8.09 -8.28 -1.42
C LEU A 475 8.38 -9.72 -1.05
N LEU A 476 9.08 -9.96 0.08
CA LEU A 476 9.24 -11.32 0.61
C LEU A 476 7.90 -11.95 0.98
N ASN A 477 6.98 -11.16 1.57
CA ASN A 477 5.64 -11.64 1.87
C ASN A 477 4.87 -12.03 0.60
N LEU A 478 4.95 -11.23 -0.47
CA LEU A 478 4.35 -11.59 -1.76
C LEU A 478 4.96 -12.88 -2.31
N GLY A 479 6.29 -12.94 -2.43
CA GLY A 479 6.97 -14.08 -3.05
C GLY A 479 6.84 -15.41 -2.29
N LEU A 480 6.76 -15.38 -0.96
CA LEU A 480 6.58 -16.60 -0.14
C LEU A 480 5.11 -16.90 0.14
N GLY A 481 4.29 -15.85 0.26
CA GLY A 481 2.88 -15.98 0.62
C GLY A 481 2.02 -16.59 -0.49
N GLU A 482 2.46 -16.55 -1.75
CA GLU A 482 1.85 -17.34 -2.84
C GLU A 482 1.82 -18.85 -2.53
N ARG A 483 2.85 -19.37 -1.85
CA ARG A 483 2.91 -20.78 -1.41
C ARG A 483 2.34 -20.97 0.00
N LEU A 484 2.56 -19.99 0.87
CA LEU A 484 2.19 -20.01 2.28
C LEU A 484 1.27 -18.83 2.60
N ARG A 485 -0.02 -18.93 2.27
CA ARG A 485 -1.02 -17.84 2.38
C ARG A 485 -0.99 -17.03 3.69
N ASP A 486 -0.64 -17.67 4.79
CA ASP A 486 -0.58 -17.06 6.13
C ASP A 486 0.80 -16.49 6.51
N PHE A 487 1.79 -16.49 5.61
CA PHE A 487 3.19 -16.19 5.92
C PHE A 487 3.38 -14.85 6.67
N GLY A 488 3.10 -13.72 6.01
CA GLY A 488 3.28 -12.40 6.62
C GLY A 488 2.34 -12.13 7.79
N ASP A 489 1.10 -12.63 7.72
CA ASP A 489 0.10 -12.45 8.77
C ASP A 489 0.53 -13.16 10.07
N ARG A 490 1.12 -14.37 9.97
CA ARG A 490 1.71 -15.11 11.10
C ARG A 490 2.89 -14.38 11.71
N LEU A 491 3.82 -13.88 10.87
CA LEU A 491 4.99 -13.14 11.34
C LEU A 491 4.57 -11.84 12.07
N CYS A 492 3.63 -11.10 11.49
CA CYS A 492 3.06 -9.89 12.10
C CYS A 492 2.39 -10.21 13.44
N ALA A 493 1.54 -11.23 13.48
CA ALA A 493 0.87 -11.64 14.70
C ALA A 493 1.87 -12.06 15.79
N ALA A 494 2.86 -12.89 15.45
CA ALA A 494 3.89 -13.34 16.40
C ALA A 494 4.68 -12.18 17.00
N GLU A 495 5.10 -11.22 16.17
CA GLU A 495 5.80 -10.03 16.64
C GLU A 495 4.91 -9.16 17.54
N LEU A 496 3.64 -8.95 17.18
CA LEU A 496 2.69 -8.22 18.03
C LEU A 496 2.48 -8.89 19.38
N TRP A 497 2.42 -10.23 19.44
CA TRP A 497 2.30 -10.96 20.70
C TRP A 497 3.54 -10.84 21.60
N ARG A 498 4.76 -10.89 21.01
CA ARG A 498 6.01 -10.61 21.74
C ARG A 498 6.00 -9.19 22.32
N ARG A 499 5.57 -8.22 21.52
CA ARG A 499 5.49 -6.81 21.90
C ARG A 499 4.42 -6.54 22.95
N ALA A 500 3.27 -7.21 22.88
CA ALA A 500 2.22 -7.11 23.88
C ALA A 500 2.68 -7.61 25.26
N ARG A 501 3.46 -8.71 25.31
CA ARG A 501 4.08 -9.17 26.57
C ARG A 501 5.08 -8.15 27.10
N SER A 502 5.94 -7.62 26.22
CA SER A 502 6.91 -6.59 26.60
C SER A 502 6.23 -5.31 27.11
N GLU A 503 5.11 -4.88 26.51
CA GLU A 503 4.30 -3.75 26.97
C GLU A 503 3.81 -3.94 28.41
N ARG A 504 3.31 -5.14 28.74
CA ARG A 504 2.87 -5.46 30.12
C ARG A 504 4.01 -5.43 31.12
N GLU A 505 5.17 -5.97 30.75
CA GLU A 505 6.36 -5.98 31.60
C GLU A 505 6.87 -4.56 31.85
N VAL A 506 6.95 -3.75 30.80
CA VAL A 506 7.31 -2.34 30.87
C VAL A 506 6.32 -1.57 31.74
N ALA A 507 5.02 -1.76 31.55
CA ALA A 507 4.01 -1.11 32.36
C ALA A 507 4.16 -1.48 33.85
N ALA A 508 4.49 -2.73 34.18
CA ALA A 508 4.76 -3.16 35.55
C ALA A 508 6.02 -2.49 36.12
N LEU A 509 7.10 -2.38 35.35
CA LEU A 509 8.33 -1.67 35.77
C LEU A 509 8.06 -0.18 36.01
N LYS A 510 7.32 0.49 35.11
CA LYS A 510 6.93 1.90 35.24
C LYS A 510 6.10 2.14 36.51
N ARG A 511 5.12 1.29 36.81
CA ARG A 511 4.33 1.36 38.05
C ARG A 511 5.20 1.20 39.30
N ARG A 512 6.09 0.22 39.32
CA ARG A 512 7.04 0.02 40.45
C ARG A 512 7.93 1.24 40.67
N LEU A 513 8.37 1.89 39.59
CA LEU A 513 9.18 3.10 39.68
C LEU A 513 8.34 4.28 40.22
N LEU A 514 7.10 4.45 39.74
CA LEU A 514 6.16 5.46 40.24
C LEU A 514 5.81 5.28 41.72
N GLU A 515 5.62 4.05 42.20
CA GLU A 515 5.35 3.75 43.61
C GLU A 515 6.48 4.20 44.54
N ARG A 516 7.70 4.37 44.00
CA ARG A 516 8.87 4.88 44.73
C ARG A 516 9.10 6.37 44.54
N ARG A 517 8.19 7.10 43.90
CA ARG A 517 8.31 8.55 43.68
C ARG A 517 8.66 9.31 44.94
N ASP A 518 7.96 9.04 46.03
CA ASP A 518 8.12 9.81 47.26
C ASP A 518 9.43 9.48 47.98
N SER A 519 9.91 8.23 47.92
CA SER A 519 11.20 7.84 48.52
C SER A 519 12.40 8.32 47.70
N LEU A 520 12.30 8.31 46.36
CA LEU A 520 13.34 8.78 45.45
C LEU A 520 13.35 10.31 45.30
N GLY A 521 12.20 10.98 45.46
CA GLY A 521 12.05 12.44 45.36
C GLY A 521 12.43 13.21 46.62
N GLN A 522 12.50 12.54 47.78
CA GLN A 522 12.83 13.17 49.07
C GLN A 522 14.35 13.19 49.32
N GLN A 523 15.01 14.33 49.08
CA GLN A 523 16.43 14.54 49.39
C GLN A 523 16.71 14.85 50.88
N VAL A 524 16.01 14.23 51.84
CA VAL A 524 16.19 14.56 53.27
C VAL A 524 17.49 13.92 53.80
N PRO A 525 18.35 14.64 54.55
CA PRO A 525 19.65 14.15 55.00
C PRO A 525 19.63 12.80 55.74
N TRP A 526 18.54 12.47 56.44
CA TRP A 526 18.41 11.21 57.17
C TRP A 526 18.20 10.00 56.24
N TYR A 527 17.54 10.17 55.09
CA TYR A 527 17.33 9.08 54.11
C TYR A 527 18.66 8.66 53.46
N ARG A 528 19.53 9.64 53.14
CA ARG A 528 20.89 9.39 52.64
C ARG A 528 21.78 8.63 53.63
N PHE A 529 21.56 8.83 54.93
CA PHE A 529 22.27 8.12 56.00
C PHE A 529 21.83 6.65 56.10
N TRP A 530 20.55 6.34 55.89
CA TRP A 530 20.04 4.97 55.90
C TRP A 530 20.43 4.16 54.65
N GLU A 531 20.48 4.79 53.46
CA GLU A 531 20.99 4.13 52.23
C GLU A 531 22.46 3.67 52.35
N GLN A 532 23.29 4.36 53.15
CA GLN A 532 24.68 3.96 53.38
C GLN A 532 24.83 2.74 54.31
N LEU A 533 23.81 2.38 55.09
CA LEU A 533 23.87 1.33 56.13
C LEU A 533 23.17 0.02 55.76
N GLY A 534 22.22 0.01 54.79
CA GLY A 534 21.44 -1.17 54.41
C GLY A 534 21.64 -1.56 52.94
N GLY A 535 22.15 -2.76 52.68
CA GLY A 535 22.55 -3.23 51.34
C GLY A 535 21.45 -3.16 50.27
N LEU A 536 21.86 -2.60 49.12
CA LEU A 536 21.15 -2.24 47.88
C LEU A 536 20.31 -0.96 47.96
N PRO A 537 20.89 0.20 47.60
CA PRO A 537 20.21 1.50 47.66
C PRO A 537 19.05 1.53 46.67
N ASP A 538 17.89 2.05 47.08
CA ASP A 538 16.68 2.15 46.25
C ASP A 538 16.94 2.83 44.89
N ARG A 539 17.95 3.69 44.84
CA ARG A 539 18.46 4.33 43.63
C ARG A 539 19.13 3.36 42.64
N GLY A 540 19.93 2.41 43.11
CA GLY A 540 20.56 1.41 42.23
C GLY A 540 19.53 0.46 41.61
N LEU A 541 18.47 0.15 42.36
CA LEU A 541 17.33 -0.60 41.83
C LEU A 541 16.52 0.23 40.81
N ALA A 542 16.30 1.51 41.08
CA ALA A 542 15.65 2.42 40.14
C ALA A 542 16.43 2.55 38.82
N GLN A 543 17.76 2.67 38.86
CA GLN A 543 18.62 2.68 37.67
C GLN A 543 18.53 1.34 36.90
N SER A 544 18.49 0.21 37.61
CA SER A 544 18.27 -1.10 36.97
C SER A 544 16.91 -1.18 36.27
N TRP A 545 15.85 -0.65 36.88
CA TRP A 545 14.54 -0.58 36.25
C TRP A 545 14.50 0.39 35.07
N ILE A 546 15.16 1.55 35.17
CA ILE A 546 15.28 2.50 34.05
C ILE A 546 15.96 1.86 32.85
N ARG A 547 17.05 1.12 33.06
CA ARG A 547 17.71 0.37 31.97
C ARG A 547 16.78 -0.65 31.34
N GLN A 548 16.07 -1.44 32.16
CA GLN A 548 15.10 -2.42 31.65
C GLN A 548 13.92 -1.77 30.93
N ILE A 549 13.41 -0.64 31.43
CA ILE A 549 12.38 0.16 30.77
C ILE A 549 12.90 0.61 29.41
N ALA A 550 14.08 1.25 29.34
CA ALA A 550 14.63 1.76 28.09
C ALA A 550 14.84 0.65 27.03
N GLU A 551 15.33 -0.52 27.45
CA GLU A 551 15.52 -1.68 26.56
C GLU A 551 14.19 -2.27 26.06
N LYS A 552 13.23 -2.45 26.95
CA LYS A 552 11.95 -3.10 26.64
C LYS A 552 10.95 -2.16 25.98
N GLU A 553 11.04 -0.86 26.20
CA GLU A 553 10.21 0.16 25.53
C GLU A 553 10.33 0.04 24.00
N GLN A 554 11.55 -0.17 23.50
CA GLN A 554 11.80 -0.32 22.06
C GLN A 554 11.32 -1.67 21.49
N ARG A 555 10.84 -2.56 22.35
CA ARG A 555 10.24 -3.86 22.03
C ARG A 555 8.79 -3.95 22.52
N SER A 556 8.19 -2.84 22.94
CA SER A 556 6.81 -2.81 23.38
C SER A 556 5.87 -2.64 22.18
N LEU A 557 4.57 -2.58 22.44
CA LEU A 557 3.55 -2.52 21.39
C LEU A 557 3.69 -1.20 20.61
N PRO A 558 3.66 -1.21 19.27
CA PRO A 558 3.87 0.00 18.49
C PRO A 558 2.70 0.97 18.66
N GLU A 559 3.02 2.24 18.88
CA GLU A 559 2.08 3.37 18.88
C GLU A 559 1.49 3.58 17.48
N LEU A 560 2.24 3.30 16.42
CA LEU A 560 1.76 3.26 15.03
C LEU A 560 2.03 1.89 14.40
N LEU A 561 0.98 1.13 14.13
CA LEU A 561 1.04 -0.07 13.30
C LEU A 561 0.44 0.24 11.92
N VAL A 562 1.18 -0.06 10.86
CA VAL A 562 0.66 -0.04 9.49
C VAL A 562 0.71 -1.47 8.94
N VAL A 563 -0.42 -1.96 8.44
CA VAL A 563 -0.56 -3.31 7.89
C VAL A 563 -1.01 -3.23 6.44
N TYR A 564 -0.40 -4.03 5.57
CA TYR A 564 -0.86 -4.22 4.20
C TYR A 564 -1.17 -5.70 3.95
N ASN A 565 -2.38 -5.99 3.46
CA ASN A 565 -2.82 -7.34 3.13
C ASN A 565 -3.18 -7.43 1.62
N PRO A 566 -2.36 -8.11 0.79
CA PRO A 566 -2.54 -8.14 -0.67
C PRO A 566 -3.52 -9.22 -1.18
N TRP A 567 -4.00 -10.08 -0.29
CA TRP A 567 -4.48 -11.41 -0.69
C TRP A 567 -5.88 -11.44 -1.32
N PRO A 568 -6.88 -10.67 -0.83
CA PRO A 568 -8.20 -10.68 -1.44
C PRO A 568 -8.18 -10.33 -2.93
N ASP A 569 -7.41 -9.31 -3.33
CA ASP A 569 -7.20 -8.96 -4.74
C ASP A 569 -6.48 -10.04 -5.53
N HIS A 570 -5.31 -10.46 -5.04
CA HIS A 570 -4.47 -11.46 -5.71
C HIS A 570 -5.27 -12.71 -6.11
N PHE A 571 -6.04 -13.30 -5.19
CA PHE A 571 -6.84 -14.49 -5.51
C PHE A 571 -8.12 -14.18 -6.29
N ALA A 572 -8.75 -13.02 -6.06
CA ALA A 572 -9.96 -12.64 -6.77
C ALA A 572 -9.73 -12.41 -8.27
N HIS A 573 -8.52 -12.03 -8.67
CA HIS A 573 -8.14 -12.00 -10.07
C HIS A 573 -8.35 -13.35 -10.74
N PHE A 574 -7.72 -14.41 -10.21
CA PHE A 574 -7.70 -15.73 -10.84
C PHE A 574 -9.00 -16.52 -10.69
N GLU A 575 -9.70 -16.38 -9.56
CA GLU A 575 -10.89 -17.19 -9.25
C GLU A 575 -12.21 -16.45 -9.53
N GLY A 576 -12.16 -15.12 -9.52
CA GLY A 576 -13.31 -14.23 -9.61
C GLY A 576 -13.70 -13.65 -8.24
N PRO A 577 -14.18 -12.39 -8.18
CA PRO A 577 -14.36 -11.65 -6.92
C PRO A 577 -15.45 -12.20 -6.01
N PHE A 578 -16.33 -13.05 -6.53
CA PHE A 578 -17.43 -13.64 -5.78
C PHE A 578 -17.36 -15.18 -5.73
N ALA A 579 -16.20 -15.75 -6.05
CA ALA A 579 -15.97 -17.19 -6.00
C ALA A 579 -15.94 -17.75 -4.57
N ASP A 580 -16.08 -19.08 -4.46
CA ASP A 580 -16.02 -19.83 -3.21
C ASP A 580 -14.70 -19.55 -2.47
N GLU A 581 -13.59 -19.48 -3.22
CA GLU A 581 -12.23 -19.15 -2.79
C GLU A 581 -12.14 -17.81 -2.04
N ILE A 582 -13.02 -16.85 -2.37
CA ILE A 582 -13.05 -15.52 -1.74
C ILE A 582 -14.10 -15.46 -0.63
N LEU A 583 -15.30 -15.97 -0.88
CA LEU A 583 -16.47 -15.73 -0.04
C LEU A 583 -16.77 -16.83 0.98
N ALA A 584 -16.43 -18.09 0.71
CA ALA A 584 -16.83 -19.21 1.57
C ALA A 584 -16.18 -19.12 2.96
N PRO A 585 -16.64 -19.90 3.96
CA PRO A 585 -16.03 -19.89 5.29
C PRO A 585 -14.55 -20.31 5.32
N SER A 586 -14.07 -21.03 4.30
CA SER A 586 -12.67 -21.36 4.04
C SER A 586 -11.93 -20.35 3.15
N GLY A 587 -12.63 -19.32 2.67
CA GLY A 587 -12.12 -18.34 1.70
C GLY A 587 -11.40 -17.14 2.32
N GLU A 588 -10.84 -16.30 1.46
CA GLU A 588 -9.95 -15.18 1.83
C GLU A 588 -10.57 -14.16 2.79
N LEU A 589 -11.85 -13.79 2.62
CA LEU A 589 -12.45 -12.77 3.49
C LEU A 589 -12.59 -13.25 4.95
N ASN A 590 -12.79 -14.56 5.16
CA ASN A 590 -12.81 -15.12 6.51
C ASN A 590 -11.39 -15.33 7.08
N ARG A 591 -10.41 -15.55 6.21
CA ARG A 591 -8.98 -15.55 6.58
C ARG A 591 -8.51 -14.18 7.06
N LEU A 592 -8.86 -13.13 6.32
CA LEU A 592 -8.63 -11.74 6.73
C LEU A 592 -9.31 -11.43 8.07
N ASP A 593 -10.58 -11.82 8.24
CA ASP A 593 -11.32 -11.67 9.51
C ASP A 593 -10.59 -12.33 10.70
N TYR A 594 -10.07 -13.54 10.48
CA TYR A 594 -9.29 -14.27 11.48
C TYR A 594 -8.05 -13.49 11.92
N TRP A 595 -7.23 -13.01 10.97
CA TRP A 595 -6.00 -12.28 11.28
C TRP A 595 -6.26 -10.91 11.91
N LEU A 596 -7.26 -10.16 11.43
CA LEU A 596 -7.73 -8.93 12.07
C LEU A 596 -8.12 -9.16 13.55
N GLY A 597 -8.80 -10.27 13.82
CA GLY A 597 -9.12 -10.69 15.18
C GLY A 597 -7.88 -10.99 16.04
N ARG A 598 -6.84 -11.61 15.46
CA ARG A 598 -5.58 -11.91 16.15
C ARG A 598 -4.79 -10.64 16.49
N TRP A 599 -4.68 -9.70 15.55
CA TRP A 599 -3.97 -8.43 15.78
C TRP A 599 -4.68 -7.59 16.85
N THR A 600 -6.00 -7.48 16.78
CA THR A 600 -6.81 -6.74 17.78
C THR A 600 -6.61 -7.31 19.19
N ARG A 601 -6.56 -8.65 19.33
CA ARG A 601 -6.33 -9.30 20.63
C ARG A 601 -4.96 -9.00 21.23
N ALA A 602 -3.92 -8.74 20.43
CA ALA A 602 -2.62 -8.36 20.96
C ALA A 602 -2.69 -7.02 21.72
N TYR A 603 -3.47 -6.05 21.21
CA TYR A 603 -3.74 -4.77 21.88
C TYR A 603 -4.64 -4.92 23.11
N GLU A 604 -5.63 -5.83 23.05
CA GLU A 604 -6.49 -6.18 24.18
C GLU A 604 -5.69 -6.76 25.34
N GLU A 605 -4.86 -7.78 25.06
CA GLU A 605 -4.03 -8.46 26.06
C GLU A 605 -2.92 -7.57 26.64
N ALA A 606 -2.43 -6.60 25.84
CA ALA A 606 -1.53 -5.56 26.34
C ALA A 606 -2.23 -4.57 27.29
N GLY A 607 -3.56 -4.53 27.31
CA GLY A 607 -4.35 -3.63 28.16
C GLY A 607 -4.37 -2.18 27.65
N VAL A 608 -4.31 -1.99 26.33
CA VAL A 608 -4.26 -0.65 25.71
C VAL A 608 -5.35 -0.41 24.67
N LEU A 609 -6.27 -1.37 24.49
CA LEU A 609 -7.35 -1.31 23.50
C LEU A 609 -8.28 -0.09 23.68
N ASP A 610 -8.43 0.39 24.91
CA ASP A 610 -9.22 1.59 25.25
C ASP A 610 -8.62 2.90 24.69
N ARG A 611 -7.32 2.88 24.38
CA ARG A 611 -6.57 4.01 23.81
C ARG A 611 -6.10 3.76 22.38
N THR A 612 -6.63 2.72 21.75
CA THR A 612 -6.28 2.33 20.39
C THR A 612 -7.38 2.75 19.41
N LEU A 613 -7.02 3.52 18.39
CA LEU A 613 -7.83 3.76 17.21
C LEU A 613 -7.38 2.84 16.09
N PHE A 614 -8.32 2.11 15.51
CA PHE A 614 -8.10 1.33 14.30
C PHE A 614 -8.74 2.03 13.10
N GLY A 615 -8.08 1.97 11.97
CA GLY A 615 -8.57 2.40 10.68
C GLY A 615 -8.29 1.33 9.64
N MET A 616 -9.24 1.08 8.75
CA MET A 616 -9.07 0.15 7.64
C MET A 616 -9.62 0.75 6.35
N ALA A 617 -8.85 0.61 5.27
CA ALA A 617 -9.24 1.03 3.94
C ALA A 617 -8.96 -0.07 2.91
N GLY A 618 -9.91 -0.27 1.99
CA GLY A 618 -9.64 -0.89 0.70
C GLY A 618 -8.96 0.13 -0.20
N ASP A 619 -7.99 -0.31 -1.00
CA ASP A 619 -7.43 0.54 -2.05
C ASP A 619 -8.40 0.64 -3.24
N HIS A 620 -9.08 -0.45 -3.60
CA HIS A 620 -10.19 -0.55 -4.53
C HIS A 620 -11.09 -1.76 -4.21
N GLY A 621 -12.15 -1.94 -5.01
CA GLY A 621 -12.89 -3.20 -5.09
C GLY A 621 -12.64 -3.92 -6.43
N LEU A 622 -13.50 -4.88 -6.76
CA LEU A 622 -13.30 -5.81 -7.89
C LEU A 622 -14.62 -6.17 -8.58
N ALA A 623 -14.63 -6.21 -9.91
CA ALA A 623 -15.77 -6.60 -10.71
C ALA A 623 -15.55 -7.97 -11.40
N PRO A 624 -16.61 -8.78 -11.55
CA PRO A 624 -16.52 -10.03 -12.29
C PRO A 624 -16.39 -9.76 -13.80
N VAL A 625 -15.63 -10.63 -14.47
CA VAL A 625 -15.44 -10.64 -15.91
C VAL A 625 -16.05 -11.92 -16.49
N PHE A 626 -16.82 -11.75 -17.55
CA PHE A 626 -17.48 -12.83 -18.28
C PHE A 626 -17.04 -12.86 -19.75
N HIS A 627 -16.56 -11.72 -20.25
CA HIS A 627 -16.19 -11.50 -21.63
C HIS A 627 -14.83 -10.82 -21.68
N LEU A 628 -13.91 -11.39 -22.46
CA LEU A 628 -12.58 -10.83 -22.69
C LEU A 628 -12.52 -10.26 -24.11
N LEU A 629 -11.86 -9.12 -24.28
CA LEU A 629 -11.70 -8.44 -25.56
C LEU A 629 -10.32 -7.78 -25.64
N ASN A 630 -9.75 -7.68 -26.86
CA ASN A 630 -8.47 -7.03 -27.11
C ASN A 630 -8.70 -5.73 -27.91
N PRO A 631 -8.56 -4.54 -27.28
CA PRO A 631 -8.77 -3.26 -27.96
C PRO A 631 -7.80 -3.00 -29.12
N GLU A 632 -6.56 -3.50 -29.06
CA GLU A 632 -5.59 -3.37 -30.16
C GLU A 632 -6.10 -4.04 -31.43
N VAL A 633 -6.67 -5.24 -31.29
CA VAL A 633 -7.22 -6.00 -32.41
C VAL A 633 -8.47 -5.32 -32.96
N GLU A 634 -9.38 -4.86 -32.10
CA GLU A 634 -10.62 -4.21 -32.58
C GLU A 634 -10.35 -2.87 -33.26
N VAL A 635 -9.38 -2.09 -32.77
CA VAL A 635 -9.11 -0.74 -33.26
C VAL A 635 -7.94 -0.72 -34.24
N PHE A 636 -6.71 -0.96 -33.78
CA PHE A 636 -5.51 -0.68 -34.57
C PHE A 636 -5.24 -1.71 -35.67
N ASP A 637 -5.43 -2.99 -35.40
CA ASP A 637 -5.28 -4.01 -36.46
C ASP A 637 -6.35 -3.82 -37.56
N ALA A 638 -7.55 -3.38 -37.18
CA ALA A 638 -8.64 -3.15 -38.14
C ALA A 638 -8.36 -1.90 -38.99
N LEU A 639 -7.87 -0.82 -38.37
CA LEU A 639 -7.41 0.37 -39.09
C LEU A 639 -6.23 0.07 -40.03
N ARG A 640 -5.31 -0.81 -39.63
CA ARG A 640 -4.21 -1.26 -40.49
C ARG A 640 -4.73 -1.99 -41.73
N GLU A 641 -5.73 -2.86 -41.59
CA GLU A 641 -6.39 -3.53 -42.72
C GLU A 641 -7.08 -2.55 -43.67
N GLU A 642 -7.52 -1.39 -43.16
CA GLU A 642 -8.11 -0.29 -43.93
C GLU A 642 -7.06 0.68 -44.51
N GLY A 643 -5.77 0.40 -44.32
CA GLY A 643 -4.65 1.16 -44.88
C GLY A 643 -4.17 2.34 -44.02
N LEU A 644 -4.51 2.36 -42.73
CA LEU A 644 -4.04 3.33 -41.73
C LEU A 644 -3.16 2.61 -40.69
N ASP A 645 -1.87 2.52 -40.98
CA ASP A 645 -0.91 1.80 -40.14
C ASP A 645 -0.41 2.68 -38.98
N PHE A 646 -0.71 2.26 -37.76
CA PHE A 646 -0.20 2.87 -36.53
C PHE A 646 0.97 2.05 -35.99
N ARG A 647 2.06 2.72 -35.61
CA ARG A 647 3.14 2.10 -34.85
C ARG A 647 2.75 2.01 -33.39
N VAL A 648 2.16 0.88 -33.02
CA VAL A 648 1.69 0.59 -31.66
C VAL A 648 2.76 -0.19 -30.88
N VAL A 649 3.06 0.24 -29.65
CA VAL A 649 3.93 -0.50 -28.72
C VAL A 649 3.12 -0.86 -27.47
N LYS A 650 2.99 -2.17 -27.20
CA LYS A 650 2.37 -2.68 -25.99
C LYS A 650 3.41 -2.86 -24.89
N ILE A 651 3.25 -2.14 -23.77
CA ILE A 651 4.19 -2.19 -22.65
C ILE A 651 3.70 -3.10 -21.52
N SER A 652 2.39 -3.34 -21.37
CA SER A 652 1.86 -4.28 -20.36
C SER A 652 1.83 -5.72 -20.82
N SER A 653 1.81 -6.66 -19.88
CA SER A 653 1.34 -8.03 -20.13
C SER A 653 -0.20 -8.03 -20.15
N ASP A 654 -0.82 -9.12 -20.62
CA ASP A 654 -2.25 -9.33 -20.34
C ASP A 654 -2.45 -9.62 -18.84
N GLU A 655 -3.58 -9.20 -18.29
CA GLU A 655 -3.90 -9.48 -16.89
C GLU A 655 -3.97 -11.00 -16.66
N GLY A 656 -3.11 -11.52 -15.78
CA GLY A 656 -2.86 -12.95 -15.55
C GLY A 656 -1.62 -13.54 -16.24
N GLU A 657 -0.86 -12.75 -17.03
CA GLU A 657 0.46 -13.14 -17.55
C GLU A 657 1.60 -12.76 -16.57
N GLY A 658 2.86 -13.10 -16.89
CA GLY A 658 4.02 -12.89 -16.02
C GLY A 658 4.67 -11.49 -16.08
N PRO A 659 5.61 -11.19 -15.15
CA PRO A 659 6.25 -9.88 -15.01
C PRO A 659 7.14 -9.52 -16.20
N LYS A 660 7.32 -8.22 -16.47
CA LYS A 660 8.21 -7.72 -17.53
C LYS A 660 9.52 -7.15 -17.00
N LEU A 661 10.60 -7.48 -17.69
CA LEU A 661 11.93 -6.93 -17.44
C LEU A 661 12.21 -5.81 -18.45
N THR A 662 12.47 -4.61 -17.92
CA THR A 662 12.88 -3.45 -18.71
C THR A 662 14.28 -3.02 -18.25
N ASN A 663 15.22 -2.91 -19.20
CA ASN A 663 16.57 -2.46 -18.88
C ASN A 663 16.53 -1.01 -18.37
N PRO A 664 17.02 -0.73 -17.14
CA PRO A 664 16.94 0.61 -16.57
C PRO A 664 17.91 1.60 -17.21
N PHE A 665 19.00 1.13 -17.83
CA PHE A 665 20.09 1.98 -18.39
C PHE A 665 19.93 2.22 -19.90
N ASP A 666 19.31 1.27 -20.62
CA ASP A 666 18.94 1.42 -22.01
C ASP A 666 17.49 1.00 -22.29
N PRO A 667 16.50 1.74 -21.74
CA PRO A 667 15.11 1.45 -22.01
C PRO A 667 14.77 1.74 -23.49
N PRO A 668 13.78 1.01 -24.06
CA PRO A 668 13.29 1.29 -25.41
C PRO A 668 12.84 2.76 -25.56
N SER A 669 13.23 3.37 -26.67
CA SER A 669 12.84 4.75 -27.02
C SER A 669 11.38 4.82 -27.45
N MET A 670 10.66 5.86 -27.00
CA MET A 670 9.30 6.15 -27.46
C MET A 670 9.26 7.08 -28.68
N LYS A 671 10.42 7.59 -29.14
CA LYS A 671 10.54 8.26 -30.44
C LYS A 671 10.21 7.31 -31.60
N GLY A 672 9.42 7.79 -32.55
CA GLY A 672 9.03 7.06 -33.76
C GLY A 672 7.86 6.09 -33.56
N ILE A 673 7.19 6.16 -32.41
CA ILE A 673 6.00 5.38 -32.02
C ILE A 673 4.77 6.28 -32.08
N ASP A 674 3.66 5.79 -32.62
CA ASP A 674 2.40 6.55 -32.66
C ASP A 674 1.64 6.43 -31.34
N VAL A 675 1.54 5.22 -30.81
CA VAL A 675 0.73 4.90 -29.63
C VAL A 675 1.47 3.91 -28.74
N VAL A 676 1.59 4.25 -27.47
CA VAL A 676 1.97 3.31 -26.40
C VAL A 676 0.70 2.83 -25.74
N VAL A 677 0.54 1.52 -25.59
CA VAL A 677 -0.66 0.93 -25.02
C VAL A 677 -0.34 0.05 -23.83
N ALA A 678 -1.22 0.09 -22.85
CA ALA A 678 -1.18 -0.86 -21.75
C ALA A 678 -2.55 -1.02 -21.08
N SER A 679 -2.82 -2.26 -20.69
CA SER A 679 -3.96 -2.62 -19.87
C SER A 679 -3.54 -2.68 -18.42
N THR A 680 -4.48 -2.43 -17.53
CA THR A 680 -4.32 -2.64 -16.09
C THR A 680 -5.52 -3.42 -15.59
N ALA A 681 -5.26 -4.61 -15.05
CA ALA A 681 -6.26 -5.38 -14.31
C ALA A 681 -7.53 -5.71 -15.11
N GLY A 682 -7.54 -5.57 -16.43
CA GLY A 682 -8.72 -5.75 -17.27
C GLY A 682 -9.74 -4.59 -17.27
N GLY A 683 -9.65 -3.59 -16.38
CA GLY A 683 -10.68 -2.53 -16.26
C GLY A 683 -10.25 -1.10 -16.60
N ASN A 684 -8.96 -0.85 -16.87
CA ASN A 684 -8.51 0.38 -17.53
C ASN A 684 -7.53 0.01 -18.63
N TYR A 685 -7.76 0.58 -19.81
CA TYR A 685 -6.86 0.43 -20.94
C TYR A 685 -6.45 1.81 -21.43
N MET A 686 -5.17 2.11 -21.31
CA MET A 686 -4.64 3.44 -21.57
C MET A 686 -3.95 3.47 -22.94
N LEU A 687 -4.24 4.53 -23.69
CA LEU A 687 -3.53 4.90 -24.91
C LEU A 687 -2.71 6.16 -24.62
N ASP A 688 -1.40 6.07 -24.80
CA ASP A 688 -0.48 7.21 -24.70
C ASP A 688 0.03 7.60 -26.08
N LEU A 689 -0.43 8.74 -26.57
CA LEU A 689 -0.10 9.32 -27.86
C LEU A 689 0.80 10.55 -27.68
N PHE A 690 1.38 11.01 -28.79
CA PHE A 690 2.24 12.17 -28.84
C PHE A 690 1.61 13.23 -29.73
N ALA A 691 1.72 14.51 -29.34
CA ALA A 691 1.22 15.58 -30.19
C ALA A 691 1.95 15.65 -31.53
N ASP A 692 3.27 15.46 -31.50
CA ASP A 692 4.09 15.15 -32.67
C ASP A 692 5.42 14.51 -32.22
N GLN A 693 6.17 13.93 -33.16
CA GLN A 693 7.47 13.30 -32.89
C GLN A 693 8.66 14.29 -32.84
N ARG A 694 8.40 15.60 -32.97
CA ARG A 694 9.39 16.70 -32.99
C ARG A 694 9.33 17.47 -31.66
N GLU A 695 9.05 18.77 -31.70
CA GLU A 695 9.00 19.67 -30.54
C GLU A 695 7.80 19.35 -29.62
N GLY A 696 6.70 18.82 -30.17
CA GLY A 696 5.51 18.45 -29.40
C GLY A 696 5.63 17.10 -28.67
N PHE A 697 6.75 16.39 -28.77
CA PHE A 697 6.94 15.07 -28.14
C PHE A 697 6.79 15.11 -26.62
N THR A 698 7.15 16.23 -25.99
CA THR A 698 7.14 16.39 -24.53
C THR A 698 5.76 16.65 -23.95
N ARG A 699 4.74 16.89 -24.79
CA ARG A 699 3.36 17.16 -24.35
C ARG A 699 2.39 16.07 -24.78
N GLN A 700 1.31 15.95 -24.03
CA GLN A 700 0.13 15.15 -24.37
C GLN A 700 -0.69 15.86 -25.46
N PRO A 701 -1.24 15.15 -26.46
CA PRO A 701 -2.24 15.72 -27.35
C PRO A 701 -3.58 15.92 -26.64
N VAL A 702 -4.39 16.85 -27.14
CA VAL A 702 -5.78 17.08 -26.69
C VAL A 702 -6.80 16.52 -27.67
N ALA A 703 -8.06 16.41 -27.25
CA ALA A 703 -9.15 15.83 -28.04
C ALA A 703 -9.27 16.42 -29.45
N GLY A 704 -9.09 17.73 -29.60
CA GLY A 704 -9.13 18.40 -30.90
C GLY A 704 -8.05 17.92 -31.88
N GLU A 705 -6.85 17.58 -31.38
CA GLU A 705 -5.74 17.06 -32.20
C GLU A 705 -5.95 15.59 -32.57
N LEU A 706 -6.63 14.82 -31.71
CA LEU A 706 -6.93 13.41 -31.93
C LEU A 706 -8.04 13.17 -32.97
N ARG A 707 -8.81 14.21 -33.32
CA ARG A 707 -9.87 14.17 -34.35
C ARG A 707 -9.35 14.33 -35.79
N ASP A 708 -8.13 14.83 -35.97
CA ASP A 708 -7.41 14.88 -37.26
C ASP A 708 -6.02 14.27 -37.09
N LEU A 709 -5.94 13.14 -36.38
CA LEU A 709 -4.69 12.48 -36.10
C LEU A 709 -4.09 11.89 -37.38
N ARG A 710 -2.78 11.99 -37.54
CA ARG A 710 -2.05 11.44 -38.68
C ARG A 710 -0.97 10.48 -38.19
N PRO A 711 -1.12 9.16 -38.43
CA PRO A 711 -0.08 8.19 -38.10
C PRO A 711 1.23 8.50 -38.82
N ILE A 712 2.37 8.18 -38.19
CA ILE A 712 3.72 8.38 -38.75
C ILE A 712 3.88 7.69 -40.11
N ALA A 713 3.27 6.52 -40.29
CA ALA A 713 3.35 5.74 -41.52
C ALA A 713 2.23 6.05 -42.54
N ALA A 714 1.34 7.01 -42.26
CA ALA A 714 0.20 7.28 -43.12
C ALA A 714 0.62 7.92 -44.46
N PRO A 715 0.00 7.51 -45.59
CA PRO A 715 0.16 8.20 -46.88
C PRO A 715 -0.27 9.67 -46.80
N ASP A 716 0.41 10.55 -47.55
CA ASP A 716 0.14 12.00 -47.54
C ASP A 716 -1.36 12.31 -47.73
N GLY A 717 -1.97 12.94 -46.73
CA GLY A 717 -3.32 13.52 -46.81
C GLY A 717 -4.46 12.79 -46.10
N LYS A 718 -4.24 11.65 -45.44
CA LYS A 718 -5.29 10.95 -44.67
C LYS A 718 -5.15 11.17 -43.16
N GLY A 719 -6.03 12.01 -42.59
CA GLY A 719 -6.25 12.11 -41.14
C GLY A 719 -7.38 11.19 -40.69
N ILE A 720 -7.42 10.88 -39.39
CA ILE A 720 -8.47 10.05 -38.77
C ILE A 720 -9.00 10.68 -37.49
N ASP A 721 -10.29 10.53 -37.24
CA ASP A 721 -10.88 10.79 -35.93
C ASP A 721 -10.74 9.55 -35.06
N LEU A 722 -9.61 9.44 -34.35
CA LEU A 722 -9.32 8.26 -33.53
C LEU A 722 -10.36 8.09 -32.40
N LEU A 723 -10.93 9.19 -31.89
CA LEU A 723 -11.92 9.13 -30.81
C LEU A 723 -13.22 8.47 -31.29
N GLU A 724 -13.68 8.83 -32.48
CA GLU A 724 -14.87 8.21 -33.07
C GLU A 724 -14.63 6.75 -33.46
N GLU A 725 -13.46 6.42 -34.02
CA GLU A 725 -13.10 5.04 -34.35
C GLU A 725 -13.09 4.12 -33.13
N ILE A 726 -12.51 4.57 -32.02
CA ILE A 726 -12.52 3.83 -30.75
C ILE A 726 -13.97 3.65 -30.26
N ALA A 727 -14.76 4.73 -30.20
CA ALA A 727 -16.13 4.68 -29.70
C ALA A 727 -17.04 3.79 -30.55
N LEU A 728 -16.82 3.74 -31.87
CA LEU A 728 -17.57 2.92 -32.81
C LEU A 728 -17.19 1.43 -32.69
N ARG A 729 -15.90 1.12 -32.77
CA ARG A 729 -15.39 -0.27 -32.83
C ARG A 729 -15.51 -1.00 -31.50
N LEU A 730 -15.46 -0.27 -30.38
CA LEU A 730 -15.64 -0.83 -29.04
C LEU A 730 -17.05 -0.59 -28.47
N SER A 731 -18.04 -0.23 -29.29
CA SER A 731 -19.36 0.23 -28.83
C SER A 731 -20.09 -0.71 -27.87
N ASP A 732 -19.95 -2.03 -28.05
CA ASP A 732 -20.59 -3.03 -27.18
C ASP A 732 -19.77 -3.35 -25.91
N SER A 733 -18.49 -3.01 -25.89
CA SER A 733 -17.56 -3.37 -24.81
C SER A 733 -17.07 -2.19 -23.98
N LEU A 734 -17.12 -0.96 -24.51
CA LEU A 734 -16.70 0.27 -23.87
C LEU A 734 -17.89 0.91 -23.13
N ASP A 735 -17.70 1.29 -21.87
CA ASP A 735 -18.67 2.17 -21.19
C ASP A 735 -18.46 3.60 -21.68
N TYR A 736 -17.22 4.09 -21.55
CA TYR A 736 -16.76 5.34 -22.16
C TYR A 736 -15.23 5.42 -22.20
N LEU A 737 -14.73 6.20 -23.16
CA LEU A 737 -13.36 6.72 -23.14
C LEU A 737 -13.34 8.11 -22.49
N VAL A 738 -12.20 8.46 -21.90
CA VAL A 738 -11.94 9.78 -21.32
C VAL A 738 -10.71 10.37 -21.98
N VAL A 739 -10.75 11.67 -22.26
CA VAL A 739 -9.67 12.41 -22.93
C VAL A 739 -9.64 13.87 -22.46
N ARG A 740 -8.46 14.50 -22.47
CA ARG A 740 -8.32 15.94 -22.19
C ARG A 740 -8.88 16.77 -23.35
N GLU A 741 -9.79 17.69 -23.08
CA GLU A 741 -10.21 18.70 -24.06
C GLU A 741 -9.18 19.83 -24.16
N VAL A 742 -8.57 20.18 -23.03
CA VAL A 742 -7.49 21.16 -22.88
C VAL A 742 -6.43 20.62 -21.91
N PRO A 743 -5.19 21.16 -21.90
CA PRO A 743 -4.20 20.79 -20.88
C PRO A 743 -4.77 20.93 -19.46
N CYS A 744 -4.54 19.91 -18.62
CA CYS A 744 -5.04 19.84 -17.25
C CYS A 744 -3.86 19.82 -16.27
N GLY A 745 -4.10 20.25 -15.03
CA GLY A 745 -3.15 20.23 -13.92
C GLY A 745 -3.86 20.29 -12.58
N PRO A 746 -3.14 20.34 -11.44
CA PRO A 746 -3.76 20.33 -10.11
C PRO A 746 -4.81 21.42 -9.89
N ASP A 747 -4.64 22.59 -10.50
CA ASP A 747 -5.54 23.75 -10.32
C ASP A 747 -6.82 23.70 -11.18
N GLY A 748 -6.88 22.83 -12.20
CA GLY A 748 -8.05 22.74 -13.06
C GLY A 748 -7.81 22.07 -14.41
N GLY A 749 -8.87 21.95 -15.19
CA GLY A 749 -8.84 21.29 -16.48
C GLY A 749 -10.22 21.06 -17.09
N VAL A 750 -10.23 20.60 -18.35
CA VAL A 750 -11.45 20.17 -19.03
C VAL A 750 -11.23 18.80 -19.62
N VAL A 751 -12.09 17.85 -19.25
CA VAL A 751 -12.06 16.48 -19.75
C VAL A 751 -13.37 16.15 -20.47
N ARG A 752 -13.27 15.32 -21.50
CA ARG A 752 -14.39 14.85 -22.30
C ARG A 752 -14.52 13.33 -22.16
N LEU A 753 -15.77 12.89 -22.06
CA LEU A 753 -16.16 11.49 -22.06
C LEU A 753 -16.92 11.21 -23.37
N ILE A 754 -16.65 10.07 -24.00
CA ILE A 754 -17.33 9.63 -25.22
C ILE A 754 -17.65 8.14 -25.08
N GLY A 755 -18.89 7.75 -25.35
CA GLY A 755 -19.32 6.37 -25.28
C GLY A 755 -20.58 6.10 -26.09
N ARG A 756 -20.97 4.83 -26.18
CA ARG A 756 -22.23 4.42 -26.82
C ARG A 756 -22.97 3.46 -25.88
N ARG A 757 -24.30 3.55 -25.81
CA ARG A 757 -25.18 2.55 -25.18
C ARG A 757 -26.34 2.27 -26.12
N ASP A 758 -26.63 0.98 -26.36
CA ASP A 758 -27.68 0.55 -27.29
C ASP A 758 -27.57 1.25 -28.66
N SER A 759 -26.34 1.36 -29.17
CA SER A 759 -25.96 2.12 -30.38
C SER A 759 -26.16 3.64 -30.34
N GLU A 760 -26.79 4.20 -29.30
CA GLU A 760 -26.90 5.64 -29.09
C GLU A 760 -25.60 6.22 -28.52
N ARG A 761 -25.15 7.34 -29.07
CA ARG A 761 -23.91 8.02 -28.68
C ARG A 761 -24.18 8.99 -27.53
N GLY A 762 -23.36 8.91 -26.49
CA GLY A 762 -23.31 9.87 -25.40
C GLY A 762 -21.98 10.63 -25.40
N GLU A 763 -22.03 11.91 -25.07
CA GLU A 763 -20.85 12.69 -24.72
C GLU A 763 -21.07 13.40 -23.39
N ALA A 764 -20.00 13.60 -22.63
CA ALA A 764 -20.01 14.48 -21.47
C ALA A 764 -18.74 15.31 -21.36
N VAL A 765 -18.83 16.46 -20.70
CA VAL A 765 -17.71 17.35 -20.41
C VAL A 765 -17.72 17.69 -18.93
N ILE A 766 -16.58 17.48 -18.27
CA ILE A 766 -16.32 17.92 -16.91
C ILE A 766 -15.32 19.08 -16.97
N ARG A 767 -15.69 20.23 -16.41
CA ARG A 767 -14.82 21.40 -16.22
C ARG A 767 -14.50 21.54 -14.74
N ARG A 768 -13.23 21.75 -14.39
CA ARG A 768 -12.76 21.92 -13.02
C ARG A 768 -11.96 23.20 -12.87
N GLU A 769 -12.27 23.98 -11.84
CA GLU A 769 -11.53 25.15 -11.38
C GLU A 769 -11.38 25.08 -9.86
N GLY A 770 -10.18 24.75 -9.38
CA GLY A 770 -9.96 24.38 -7.98
C GLY A 770 -10.83 23.20 -7.57
N GLU A 771 -11.64 23.39 -6.53
CA GLU A 771 -12.59 22.40 -5.98
C GLU A 771 -13.98 22.47 -6.61
N ARG A 772 -14.20 23.35 -7.59
CA ARG A 772 -15.50 23.54 -8.24
C ARG A 772 -15.55 22.83 -9.58
N LEU A 773 -16.63 22.08 -9.81
CA LEU A 773 -16.82 21.29 -11.01
C LEU A 773 -18.17 21.55 -11.65
N HIS A 774 -18.16 21.60 -12.97
CA HIS A 774 -19.36 21.63 -13.81
C HIS A 774 -19.38 20.42 -14.73
N TYR A 775 -20.52 19.73 -14.78
CA TYR A 775 -20.77 18.60 -15.67
C TYR A 775 -21.89 18.94 -16.65
N ALA A 776 -21.67 18.65 -17.93
CA ALA A 776 -22.73 18.66 -18.94
C ALA A 776 -22.63 17.43 -19.82
N SER A 777 -23.75 16.86 -20.21
CA SER A 777 -23.84 15.72 -21.10
C SER A 777 -24.85 15.93 -22.23
N THR A 778 -24.68 15.17 -23.31
CA THR A 778 -25.61 15.09 -24.45
C THR A 778 -25.79 13.63 -24.85
N GLY A 779 -27.01 13.27 -25.29
CA GLY A 779 -27.36 11.89 -25.59
C GLY A 779 -27.50 11.04 -24.32
N VAL A 780 -26.84 9.88 -24.29
CA VAL A 780 -26.90 8.94 -23.17
C VAL A 780 -26.15 9.49 -21.93
N ASP A 781 -26.75 9.35 -20.75
CA ASP A 781 -26.11 9.65 -19.46
C ASP A 781 -24.98 8.65 -19.15
N LEU A 782 -23.76 8.96 -19.59
CA LEU A 782 -22.58 8.10 -19.41
C LEU A 782 -22.23 7.85 -17.93
N LEU A 783 -22.48 8.80 -17.03
CA LEU A 783 -22.13 8.64 -15.62
C LEU A 783 -23.27 8.04 -14.78
N GLY A 784 -24.50 8.01 -15.29
CA GLY A 784 -25.65 7.45 -14.58
C GLY A 784 -26.06 8.33 -13.39
N LEU A 785 -25.95 9.66 -13.53
CA LEU A 785 -26.31 10.63 -12.50
C LEU A 785 -27.83 10.68 -12.25
N ASP A 786 -28.62 10.28 -13.25
CA ASP A 786 -30.08 10.27 -13.18
C ASP A 786 -30.65 9.05 -12.46
N GLN A 787 -29.83 8.01 -12.19
CA GLN A 787 -30.30 6.73 -11.66
C GLN A 787 -29.67 6.41 -10.31
N LEU A 788 -30.53 5.95 -9.40
CA LEU A 788 -30.08 5.39 -8.12
C LEU A 788 -29.39 4.04 -8.33
N SER A 789 -28.40 3.76 -7.49
CA SER A 789 -27.63 2.53 -7.54
C SER A 789 -28.51 1.28 -7.35
N PRO A 790 -28.37 0.23 -8.18
CA PRO A 790 -29.10 -1.02 -7.99
C PRO A 790 -28.53 -1.89 -6.85
N TYR A 791 -27.38 -1.50 -6.29
CA TYR A 791 -26.65 -2.24 -5.26
C TYR A 791 -27.13 -1.93 -3.84
N GLU A 792 -28.04 -0.96 -3.71
CA GLU A 792 -28.54 -0.48 -2.43
C GLU A 792 -30.04 -0.24 -2.46
N ARG A 793 -30.64 -0.18 -1.27
CA ARG A 793 -31.99 0.31 -1.10
C ARG A 793 -31.95 1.71 -0.50
N PHE A 794 -32.59 2.65 -1.18
CA PHE A 794 -32.75 4.02 -0.72
C PHE A 794 -34.12 4.21 -0.07
N ASP A 795 -34.18 5.06 0.94
CA ASP A 795 -35.44 5.55 1.50
C ASP A 795 -35.84 6.87 0.84
N GLU A 796 -37.07 7.32 1.11
CA GLU A 796 -37.62 8.53 0.50
C GLU A 796 -36.76 9.79 0.79
N SER A 797 -36.10 9.86 1.95
CA SER A 797 -35.23 10.98 2.32
C SER A 797 -33.94 10.99 1.50
N ALA A 798 -33.35 9.81 1.26
CA ALA A 798 -32.20 9.64 0.38
C ALA A 798 -32.56 9.98 -1.06
N GLU A 799 -33.71 9.53 -1.56
CA GLU A 799 -34.21 9.85 -2.91
C GLU A 799 -34.42 11.36 -3.08
N GLN A 800 -35.04 12.04 -2.10
CA GLN A 800 -35.20 13.49 -2.11
C GLN A 800 -33.86 14.23 -2.05
N SER A 801 -32.87 13.70 -1.34
CA SER A 801 -31.54 14.29 -1.24
C SER A 801 -30.77 14.18 -2.55
N HIS A 802 -30.84 13.00 -3.20
CA HIS A 802 -30.32 12.80 -4.56
C HIS A 802 -30.98 13.77 -5.55
N ALA A 803 -32.32 13.86 -5.57
CA ALA A 803 -33.03 14.78 -6.47
C ALA A 803 -32.65 16.25 -6.24
N ARG A 804 -32.51 16.68 -4.99
CA ARG A 804 -32.08 18.05 -4.63
C ARG A 804 -30.65 18.34 -5.09
N LEU A 805 -29.70 17.45 -4.81
CA LEU A 805 -28.30 17.60 -5.20
C LEU A 805 -28.14 17.57 -6.73
N ARG A 806 -28.92 16.71 -7.39
CA ARG A 806 -28.98 16.63 -8.86
C ARG A 806 -29.41 17.95 -9.47
N ALA A 807 -30.53 18.51 -9.03
CA ALA A 807 -31.00 19.81 -9.50
C ALA A 807 -29.98 20.91 -9.21
N ARG A 808 -29.38 20.91 -8.01
CA ARG A 808 -28.34 21.86 -7.60
C ARG A 808 -27.11 21.83 -8.50
N CYS A 809 -26.60 20.66 -8.88
CA CYS A 809 -25.32 20.54 -9.59
C CYS A 809 -25.46 20.52 -11.11
N LEU A 810 -26.53 19.95 -11.66
CA LEU A 810 -26.73 19.83 -13.12
C LEU A 810 -27.36 21.07 -13.75
N GLU A 811 -28.07 21.91 -12.99
CA GLU A 811 -28.75 23.11 -13.51
C GLU A 811 -27.88 24.37 -13.40
N THR A 812 -26.57 24.23 -13.18
CA THR A 812 -25.65 25.36 -13.04
C THR A 812 -25.21 25.91 -14.41
N PRO A 813 -25.10 27.24 -14.57
CA PRO A 813 -24.62 27.84 -15.82
C PRO A 813 -23.11 27.62 -15.99
N VAL A 814 -22.70 27.27 -17.21
CA VAL A 814 -21.29 27.00 -17.52
C VAL A 814 -20.42 28.25 -17.46
N GLU A 815 -20.99 29.44 -17.66
CA GLU A 815 -20.26 30.72 -17.67
C GLU A 815 -19.97 31.30 -16.27
N ASP A 816 -20.53 30.72 -15.20
CA ASP A 816 -20.35 31.20 -13.81
C ASP A 816 -19.75 30.11 -12.90
N PRO A 817 -18.41 30.03 -12.81
CA PRO A 817 -17.73 29.08 -11.93
C PRO A 817 -18.11 29.21 -10.45
N SER A 818 -18.56 30.38 -10.00
CA SER A 818 -18.97 30.57 -8.60
C SER A 818 -20.28 29.85 -8.26
N ALA A 819 -21.10 29.54 -9.27
CA ALA A 819 -22.33 28.79 -9.14
C ALA A 819 -22.14 27.26 -9.20
N TRP A 820 -21.00 26.78 -9.68
CA TRP A 820 -20.70 25.35 -9.80
C TRP A 820 -20.64 24.67 -8.43
N CYS A 821 -21.01 23.39 -8.41
CA CYS A 821 -20.92 22.55 -7.21
C CYS A 821 -19.46 22.29 -6.83
N HIS A 822 -19.21 22.23 -5.52
CA HIS A 822 -17.93 21.78 -4.97
C HIS A 822 -17.77 20.27 -5.07
N GLU A 823 -16.54 19.79 -4.99
CA GLU A 823 -16.22 18.34 -4.95
C GLU A 823 -17.03 17.58 -3.89
N ALA A 824 -17.22 18.17 -2.70
CA ALA A 824 -18.01 17.54 -1.64
C ALA A 824 -19.48 17.35 -2.04
N GLU A 825 -20.09 18.33 -2.73
CA GLU A 825 -21.48 18.24 -3.22
C GLU A 825 -21.59 17.18 -4.33
N TRP A 826 -20.60 17.09 -5.23
CA TRP A 826 -20.54 16.06 -6.27
C TRP A 826 -20.34 14.65 -5.71
N ARG A 827 -19.48 14.51 -4.71
CA ARG A 827 -19.25 13.23 -4.01
C ARG A 827 -20.51 12.75 -3.30
N ASP A 828 -21.22 13.67 -2.65
CA ASP A 828 -22.47 13.35 -1.97
C ASP A 828 -23.55 12.92 -2.98
N LEU A 829 -23.71 13.65 -4.10
CA LEU A 829 -24.63 13.30 -5.19
C LEU A 829 -24.33 11.91 -5.77
N THR A 830 -23.08 11.67 -6.13
CA THR A 830 -22.66 10.42 -6.80
C THR A 830 -22.63 9.23 -5.84
N SER A 831 -22.60 9.45 -4.53
CA SER A 831 -22.72 8.37 -3.54
C SER A 831 -24.05 7.60 -3.64
N PHE A 832 -25.06 8.15 -4.32
CA PHE A 832 -26.35 7.48 -4.55
C PHE A 832 -26.39 6.68 -5.87
N THR A 833 -25.37 6.78 -6.71
CA THR A 833 -25.37 6.20 -8.07
C THR A 833 -24.50 4.95 -8.16
N ALA A 834 -24.52 4.28 -9.31
CA ALA A 834 -23.66 3.13 -9.59
C ALA A 834 -22.20 3.50 -9.91
N ARG A 835 -21.83 4.79 -9.88
CA ARG A 835 -20.47 5.31 -10.15
C ARG A 835 -20.08 6.37 -9.13
N PRO A 836 -19.79 5.95 -7.88
CA PRO A 836 -19.54 6.90 -6.80
C PRO A 836 -18.28 7.72 -7.07
N ASP A 837 -18.37 9.00 -6.78
CA ASP A 837 -17.35 10.06 -6.97
C ASP A 837 -16.85 10.24 -8.41
N SER A 838 -17.53 9.69 -9.42
CA SER A 838 -17.04 9.67 -10.81
C SER A 838 -16.76 11.06 -11.39
N VAL A 839 -17.61 12.06 -11.13
CA VAL A 839 -17.40 13.43 -11.64
C VAL A 839 -16.11 14.04 -11.07
N VAL A 840 -15.86 13.88 -9.78
CA VAL A 840 -14.66 14.41 -9.11
C VAL A 840 -13.43 13.65 -9.60
N GLN A 841 -13.45 12.32 -9.53
CA GLN A 841 -12.27 11.51 -9.86
C GLN A 841 -11.86 11.63 -11.33
N LEU A 842 -12.82 11.73 -12.26
CA LEU A 842 -12.53 11.98 -13.67
C LEU A 842 -12.03 13.41 -13.92
N GLY A 843 -12.51 14.39 -13.16
CA GLY A 843 -12.00 15.76 -13.19
C GLY A 843 -10.54 15.88 -12.72
N HIS A 844 -10.05 14.92 -11.94
CA HIS A 844 -8.66 14.83 -11.45
C HIS A 844 -7.80 13.78 -12.18
N LEU A 845 -8.38 13.01 -13.11
CA LEU A 845 -7.69 11.91 -13.80
C LEU A 845 -6.39 12.39 -14.47
N TYR A 846 -6.39 13.62 -14.95
CA TYR A 846 -5.38 14.18 -15.84
C TYR A 846 -4.54 15.30 -15.24
N ASP A 847 -4.50 15.40 -13.90
CA ASP A 847 -3.74 16.42 -13.16
C ASP A 847 -2.22 16.29 -13.34
N THR A 848 -1.75 15.18 -13.92
CA THR A 848 -0.35 14.95 -14.27
C THR A 848 -0.23 14.50 -15.74
N PRO A 849 0.85 14.90 -16.45
CA PRO A 849 1.12 14.42 -17.80
C PRO A 849 1.39 12.91 -17.88
N ARG A 850 1.67 12.25 -16.75
CA ARG A 850 1.88 10.79 -16.65
C ARG A 850 0.58 9.98 -16.74
N ALA A 851 -0.59 10.59 -16.72
CA ALA A 851 -1.88 9.87 -16.72
C ALA A 851 -2.34 9.31 -18.08
N GLY A 852 -1.45 9.29 -19.09
CA GLY A 852 -1.79 8.86 -20.46
C GLY A 852 -2.54 9.90 -21.27
N THR A 853 -2.88 9.62 -22.53
CA THR A 853 -3.69 10.50 -23.39
C THR A 853 -5.17 10.18 -23.31
N ILE A 854 -5.54 8.91 -23.52
CA ILE A 854 -6.92 8.41 -23.53
C ILE A 854 -6.99 7.25 -22.53
N ASN A 855 -7.99 7.27 -21.66
CA ASN A 855 -8.30 6.15 -20.77
C ASN A 855 -9.62 5.50 -21.21
N LEU A 856 -9.58 4.20 -21.51
CA LEU A 856 -10.75 3.42 -21.88
C LEU A 856 -11.24 2.65 -20.65
N PHE A 857 -12.53 2.79 -20.33
CA PHE A 857 -13.18 2.04 -19.26
C PHE A 857 -14.19 1.04 -19.88
N PRO A 858 -13.96 -0.28 -19.74
CA PRO A 858 -14.84 -1.29 -20.27
C PRO A 858 -16.14 -1.35 -19.47
N ARG A 859 -17.21 -1.80 -20.13
CA ARG A 859 -18.49 -2.08 -19.48
C ARG A 859 -18.35 -3.16 -18.41
N THR A 860 -19.25 -3.15 -17.44
CA THR A 860 -19.37 -4.22 -16.46
C THR A 860 -19.43 -5.58 -17.15
N GLY A 861 -18.71 -6.57 -16.63
CA GLY A 861 -18.62 -7.91 -17.21
C GLY A 861 -17.61 -8.08 -18.35
N VAL A 862 -17.03 -7.00 -18.87
CA VAL A 862 -16.00 -7.05 -19.92
C VAL A 862 -14.63 -6.73 -19.35
N GLY A 863 -13.61 -7.52 -19.71
CA GLY A 863 -12.20 -7.29 -19.40
C GLY A 863 -11.38 -7.04 -20.67
N TYR A 864 -10.56 -5.99 -20.66
CA TYR A 864 -9.64 -5.67 -21.76
C TYR A 864 -8.25 -6.26 -21.53
N ASN A 865 -7.72 -7.00 -22.51
CA ASN A 865 -6.40 -7.65 -22.42
C ASN A 865 -6.22 -8.38 -21.09
N SER A 866 -7.16 -9.26 -20.80
CA SER A 866 -7.18 -10.09 -19.59
C SER A 866 -7.37 -11.55 -19.99
N VAL A 867 -6.84 -12.46 -19.17
CA VAL A 867 -7.09 -13.90 -19.24
C VAL A 867 -7.85 -14.41 -18.01
N VAL A 868 -8.18 -13.55 -17.06
CA VAL A 868 -8.69 -13.92 -15.73
C VAL A 868 -10.13 -13.43 -15.50
N PRO A 869 -10.90 -14.07 -14.59
CA PRO A 869 -12.31 -13.73 -14.34
C PRO A 869 -12.55 -12.57 -13.36
N GLY A 870 -11.52 -12.02 -12.71
CA GLY A 870 -11.61 -10.83 -11.86
C GLY A 870 -10.92 -9.61 -12.47
N ARG A 871 -11.52 -8.42 -12.31
CA ARG A 871 -10.91 -7.15 -12.73
C ARG A 871 -11.09 -6.03 -11.71
N HIS A 872 -10.22 -5.04 -11.79
CA HIS A 872 -10.39 -3.72 -11.18
C HIS A 872 -9.95 -2.64 -12.19
N ALA A 873 -9.61 -1.43 -11.72
CA ALA A 873 -9.20 -0.26 -12.51
C ALA A 873 -10.34 0.54 -13.21
N GLY A 874 -11.57 0.04 -13.19
CA GLY A 874 -12.72 0.66 -13.85
C GLY A 874 -13.47 1.71 -13.04
N GLU A 875 -14.68 2.02 -13.54
CA GLU A 875 -15.58 3.04 -12.99
C GLU A 875 -16.88 2.45 -12.44
N SER A 876 -17.00 1.12 -12.39
CA SER A 876 -18.20 0.47 -11.87
C SER A 876 -18.28 0.57 -10.34
N PHE A 877 -19.50 0.39 -9.82
CA PHE A 877 -19.75 0.40 -8.37
C PHE A 877 -18.82 -0.56 -7.62
N HIS A 878 -18.69 -1.80 -8.10
CA HIS A 878 -17.89 -2.84 -7.45
C HIS A 878 -16.42 -2.44 -7.32
N GLU A 879 -15.86 -1.77 -8.33
CA GLU A 879 -14.45 -1.35 -8.36
C GLU A 879 -14.21 -0.10 -7.51
N LYS A 880 -15.21 0.79 -7.44
CA LYS A 880 -15.15 2.04 -6.70
C LYS A 880 -15.42 1.90 -5.22
N ASN A 881 -16.23 0.91 -4.82
CA ASN A 881 -16.73 0.72 -3.46
C ASN A 881 -15.67 0.13 -2.51
N ALA A 882 -14.57 0.85 -2.34
CA ALA A 882 -13.56 0.51 -1.35
C ALA A 882 -14.16 0.50 0.07
N PHE A 883 -13.76 -0.45 0.91
CA PHE A 883 -14.09 -0.42 2.32
C PHE A 883 -13.39 0.78 2.99
N VAL A 884 -14.07 1.55 3.84
CA VAL A 884 -13.42 2.56 4.69
C VAL A 884 -14.10 2.57 6.05
N ALA A 885 -13.36 2.30 7.11
CA ALA A 885 -13.86 2.40 8.48
C ALA A 885 -12.79 2.82 9.48
N ILE A 886 -13.25 3.42 10.58
CA ILE A 886 -12.49 3.60 11.81
C ILE A 886 -13.29 3.06 12.99
N TRP A 887 -12.60 2.47 13.96
CA TRP A 887 -13.24 1.95 15.17
C TRP A 887 -12.30 1.99 16.38
N GLY A 888 -12.88 2.04 17.57
CA GLY A 888 -12.13 2.05 18.82
C GLY A 888 -12.85 2.82 19.92
N GLN A 889 -12.40 2.66 21.16
CA GLN A 889 -12.93 3.44 22.29
C GLN A 889 -12.64 4.95 22.23
N PRO A 890 -11.55 5.43 21.59
CA PRO A 890 -11.32 6.86 21.41
C PRO A 890 -12.38 7.58 20.56
N LEU A 891 -13.21 6.85 19.80
CA LEU A 891 -14.31 7.47 19.06
C LEU A 891 -15.45 7.83 20.00
N ALA A 892 -16.00 9.03 19.81
CA ALA A 892 -17.05 9.55 20.66
C ALA A 892 -18.29 8.63 20.66
N ARG A 893 -18.62 8.05 21.82
CA ARG A 893 -19.84 7.24 22.00
C ARG A 893 -21.14 8.03 21.73
N ALA A 894 -21.06 9.37 21.75
CA ALA A 894 -22.21 10.28 21.72
C ALA A 894 -22.28 11.20 20.49
N ALA A 895 -21.46 10.98 19.45
CA ALA A 895 -21.55 11.79 18.23
C ALA A 895 -22.90 11.55 17.53
N GLY A 896 -23.76 12.55 17.60
CA GLY A 896 -25.02 12.58 16.87
C GLY A 896 -24.80 13.03 15.42
N ARG A 897 -25.35 12.25 14.48
CA ARG A 897 -25.95 12.72 13.22
C ARG A 897 -25.06 13.18 12.05
N SER A 898 -23.74 13.12 12.10
CA SER A 898 -22.95 13.15 10.86
C SER A 898 -22.86 11.75 10.26
N ALA A 899 -23.90 11.34 9.52
CA ALA A 899 -23.86 10.11 8.72
C ALA A 899 -23.15 10.40 7.38
N LEU A 900 -21.84 10.67 7.44
CA LEU A 900 -21.03 10.79 6.24
C LEU A 900 -21.21 9.51 5.41
N ARG A 901 -21.77 9.66 4.21
CA ARG A 901 -22.06 8.51 3.34
C ARG A 901 -20.83 8.09 2.52
N SER A 902 -19.99 9.06 2.16
CA SER A 902 -18.88 8.83 1.23
C SER A 902 -17.63 9.62 1.56
N ALA A 903 -16.47 8.98 1.42
CA ALA A 903 -15.15 9.61 1.46
C ALA A 903 -14.13 8.75 0.71
N VAL A 904 -13.03 9.37 0.28
CA VAL A 904 -11.93 8.67 -0.39
C VAL A 904 -11.11 7.90 0.64
N ASN A 905 -10.58 6.73 0.26
CA ASN A 905 -9.75 5.88 1.12
C ASN A 905 -8.55 6.62 1.76
N GLY A 906 -7.99 7.64 1.10
CA GLY A 906 -6.94 8.52 1.63
C GLY A 906 -7.33 9.33 2.88
N SER A 907 -8.60 9.42 3.25
CA SER A 907 -9.04 10.04 4.50
C SER A 907 -8.77 9.16 5.74
N MET A 908 -8.57 7.84 5.59
CA MET A 908 -8.25 6.93 6.69
C MET A 908 -6.92 7.25 7.39
N PRO A 909 -5.78 7.37 6.68
CA PRO A 909 -4.51 7.69 7.34
C PRO A 909 -4.53 9.07 8.01
N MET A 910 -5.29 10.03 7.49
CA MET A 910 -5.49 11.35 8.10
C MET A 910 -6.14 11.23 9.49
N ALA A 911 -7.12 10.34 9.67
CA ALA A 911 -7.75 10.08 10.96
C ALA A 911 -6.81 9.42 11.97
N ILE A 912 -5.95 8.49 11.51
CA ILE A 912 -4.92 7.89 12.37
C ILE A 912 -3.90 8.95 12.81
N TYR A 913 -3.49 9.82 11.89
CA TYR A 913 -2.62 10.95 12.20
C TYR A 913 -3.26 11.87 13.24
N GLU A 914 -4.48 12.35 13.01
CA GLU A 914 -5.20 13.25 13.93
C GLU A 914 -5.31 12.66 15.35
N HIS A 915 -5.57 11.37 15.45
CA HIS A 915 -5.61 10.68 16.74
C HIS A 915 -4.25 10.66 17.44
N LEU A 916 -3.19 10.28 16.72
CA LEU A 916 -1.86 10.10 17.31
C LEU A 916 -1.15 11.43 17.59
N SER A 917 -1.27 12.42 16.71
CA SER A 917 -0.64 13.74 16.87
C SER A 917 -1.47 14.69 17.73
N GLY A 918 -2.81 14.55 17.73
CA GLY A 918 -3.72 15.56 18.26
C GLY A 918 -3.88 16.78 17.35
N GLU A 919 -3.28 16.77 16.15
CA GLU A 919 -3.32 17.85 15.17
C GLU A 919 -4.24 17.46 14.01
N ARG A 920 -5.21 18.33 13.70
CA ARG A 920 -6.14 18.08 12.59
C ARG A 920 -5.45 18.35 11.25
N PRO A 921 -5.35 17.35 10.35
CA PRO A 921 -4.73 17.57 9.06
C PRO A 921 -5.64 18.42 8.15
N ILE A 922 -5.03 19.29 7.35
CA ILE A 922 -5.73 20.24 6.47
C ILE A 922 -5.39 19.91 5.01
N ARG A 923 -6.42 19.69 4.19
CA ARG A 923 -6.28 19.47 2.74
C ARG A 923 -5.43 20.57 2.09
N GLY A 924 -4.52 20.17 1.20
CA GLY A 924 -3.63 21.07 0.46
C GLY A 924 -2.44 21.59 1.27
N THR A 925 -2.28 21.18 2.53
CA THR A 925 -1.13 21.55 3.37
C THR A 925 -0.28 20.34 3.68
N GLU A 926 1.05 20.51 3.70
CA GLU A 926 2.01 19.44 4.02
C GLU A 926 1.80 18.13 3.23
N GLY A 927 1.29 18.22 2.00
CA GLY A 927 1.01 17.06 1.14
C GLY A 927 -0.24 16.26 1.50
N TRP A 928 -1.16 16.77 2.33
CA TRP A 928 -2.47 16.12 2.54
C TRP A 928 -3.43 16.38 1.38
N GLY A 929 -3.99 15.32 0.79
CA GLY A 929 -4.77 15.41 -0.46
C GLY A 929 -6.28 15.49 -0.32
N TYR A 930 -6.83 15.08 0.83
CA TYR A 930 -8.26 14.81 1.00
C TYR A 930 -8.84 15.57 2.19
N ASP A 931 -10.16 15.58 2.30
CA ASP A 931 -10.83 16.12 3.46
C ASP A 931 -10.65 15.19 4.67
N PRO A 932 -10.31 15.73 5.86
CA PRO A 932 -10.33 14.95 7.09
C PRO A 932 -11.75 14.46 7.39
N LEU A 933 -11.84 13.30 8.05
CA LEU A 933 -13.12 12.80 8.54
C LEU A 933 -13.76 13.80 9.53
N PRO A 934 -15.08 13.72 9.76
CA PRO A 934 -15.80 14.70 10.57
C PRO A 934 -15.26 14.83 12.00
N GLU A 935 -15.07 16.05 12.52
CA GLU A 935 -14.52 16.28 13.87
C GLU A 935 -15.35 15.64 14.97
N ASP A 936 -16.68 15.63 14.78
CA ASP A 936 -17.60 15.08 15.76
C ASP A 936 -17.40 13.58 16.00
N TRP A 937 -16.70 12.88 15.10
CA TRP A 937 -16.31 11.48 15.30
C TRP A 937 -15.29 11.34 16.45
N PHE A 938 -14.47 12.36 16.69
CA PHE A 938 -13.43 12.41 17.72
C PHE A 938 -13.82 13.23 18.95
N GLN A 939 -14.77 14.18 18.82
CA GLN A 939 -15.24 15.01 19.92
C GLN A 939 -16.11 14.21 20.91
N GLY A 940 -15.47 13.70 21.96
CA GLY A 940 -16.09 12.96 23.05
C GLY A 940 -15.10 12.14 23.88
N ALA A 941 -13.88 11.93 23.37
CA ALA A 941 -12.77 11.37 24.14
C ALA A 941 -11.97 12.49 24.82
N VAL A 942 -12.40 12.81 26.05
CA VAL A 942 -11.63 13.52 27.09
C VAL A 942 -11.36 15.01 26.80
N SER A 943 -12.12 15.88 27.49
CA SER A 943 -11.75 17.27 27.76
C SER A 943 -10.39 17.30 28.50
N PRO A 944 -9.49 18.27 28.24
CA PRO A 944 -8.11 18.28 28.73
C PRO A 944 -7.94 18.10 30.24
#